data_AF-A0A542IYS6-F1
#
_entry.id   AF-A0A542IYS6-F1
#
_cell.length_a   1.000
_cell.length_b   1.000
_cell.length_c   1.000
_cell.angle_alpha   90.00
_cell.angle_beta   90.00
_cell.angle_gamma   90.00
#
_symmetry.space_group_name_H-M   'P 1'
#
loop_
_entity.id
_entity.type
_entity.pdbx_description
1 polymer ?
#
loop_
_entity_poly.entity_id
_entity_poly.type
_entity_poly.pdbx_seq_one_letter_code
_entity_poly.pdbx_strand_id
1 'polypeptide(L)'
;MNQPILTPALTALLQEWLPRQRWFPVKTPGFEVAQAGSLGLADPSGHAALAVFLLKVTTKGADGGRRTEVVQVPLSFRPAPAAGMERALIGEAAGTDPSRPWVYDAVHDPDFVGAWLELMRGGEKAPSGTAAGFRTPGDHNLPTARGLVKVLSGEQSNSSVIVDDGESATIVKFFRVLSEGTNPEVEVGAALTAAGTAEVPATLGWVRGEWLAQGIPSPDGTATGSRHAEGELAVAHEFLAGGLDAWRLAVDAARSGTDFTAEAHALGAATATVHRRLAEALGQSQEAEPGKVIAPGVAQRVRQAWAEAASAVGPYDAALDNLLDGLDGVPAGPLQRIHGDLHLGQILQVPGQAGEAPRWAILDFEGEPLRPIAERNVPDVPLRDVVGMLRSFDYAAGAARREQEGAQVPGSWVDDCADAFLAGYAEVTPGTVDKDSPLFVALWLDKALYEVVYEMRNRPDWLAIPVNAARRLLSGKDAGDQAGAASEGNEMTGSARTDHPGVPLHVDAGILGRIANGEHHAPHSVLGAHLDDYGHVTIRTVKHLAESVTVITAAGEVPMEHEAHGVWVAVMEPLQQGHVPDYRLAVTYPGAEPVTVDEPYRYLPTVGEVDLHLIGEGRHEKLWQVLGAHVQHYKSSLGDVDGVSFAVWAPNAQAVRVKGDFNAWDGRENSLRSLGSSGVWEIFIPGVTAGACYKFEIRTRAGYWVEKADPLAFGTEVPPLTASRVVEPSYAFKDDEWMEARAKRDPHNSPMSVYEVHLGSWRLGLGYRELAKELVDYVTWLGFTHVEFMPVAEHPFGGSWGYQVTSYFAPTSRFGHPDEFRYLVDALHQAGIGVLLDWVPAHFPKDAWALAQFDGEALYEHSDPALGEHPDWGTLIFDFGRTEVRNFLVANALYWLDEFHIDGLRVDAVASMLYLDYSREEGQWRPNRFGGRENLEAISFLQEVNATVYKTHPGAVMIAEESTAFPGVTAPTAHGGLGFGLKWNMGWMHDSLKYASEDPVNRKWHHGTVTFSLVYAFTENFLLPISHDEVVHGKGSMLRKMPGDRWQQLANLRAFLAYQWAHPGKQLIFMGTEFGQEAEWSEQHGLDWWLADIPAHKGIQLLTKDLNELYASTPALYTRDNEPGGFQWINGGDADRNVLSFLRWDKEGNPLVCAINFSGAPHAAYTLGVPEAGPWIEVLNTDATSYGGSGVLNSGELKATEEGQDGQPATLSVTLPPLGAAYFKLGTSTAG
;
A
#
# COMPACT_ATOMS: atom_id res chain seq x y z
N MET A 1 50.75 0.49 -3.56
CA MET A 1 49.32 0.32 -3.26
C MET A 1 48.68 -0.17 -4.53
N ASN A 2 48.21 -1.43 -4.52
CA ASN A 2 47.88 -2.16 -5.74
C ASN A 2 46.55 -1.68 -6.31
N GLN A 3 46.52 -1.34 -7.60
CA GLN A 3 45.26 -1.17 -8.32
C GLN A 3 44.47 -2.50 -8.28
N PRO A 4 43.16 -2.47 -8.00
CA PRO A 4 42.32 -3.67 -8.05
C PRO A 4 42.39 -4.34 -9.44
N ILE A 5 42.53 -5.66 -9.47
CA ILE A 5 42.62 -6.46 -10.70
C ILE A 5 41.34 -7.28 -10.84
N LEU A 6 40.70 -7.20 -12.00
CA LEU A 6 39.53 -7.99 -12.37
C LEU A 6 39.95 -9.45 -12.57
N THR A 7 39.59 -10.32 -11.62
CA THR A 7 39.91 -11.75 -11.67
C THR A 7 38.88 -12.51 -12.52
N PRO A 8 39.20 -13.73 -13.00
CA PRO A 8 38.22 -14.57 -13.71
C PRO A 8 36.97 -14.87 -12.87
N ALA A 9 37.12 -15.12 -11.56
CA ALA A 9 36.01 -15.38 -10.66
C ALA A 9 35.09 -14.15 -10.52
N LEU A 10 35.67 -12.96 -10.35
CA LEU A 10 34.90 -11.73 -10.29
C LEU A 10 34.25 -11.39 -11.65
N THR A 11 34.93 -11.69 -12.76
CA THR A 11 34.38 -11.49 -14.11
C THR A 11 33.13 -12.33 -14.33
N ALA A 12 33.16 -13.62 -13.96
CA ALA A 12 32.00 -14.50 -14.10
C ALA A 12 30.82 -14.01 -13.26
N LEU A 13 31.08 -13.59 -12.03
CA LEU A 13 30.06 -13.04 -11.13
C LEU A 13 29.42 -11.77 -11.70
N LEU A 14 30.22 -10.85 -12.23
CA LEU A 14 29.73 -9.61 -12.83
C LEU A 14 28.98 -9.84 -14.15
N GLN A 15 29.39 -10.83 -14.95
CA GLN A 15 28.68 -11.18 -16.19
C GLN A 15 27.26 -11.70 -15.93
N GLU A 16 27.02 -12.32 -14.77
CA GLU A 16 25.68 -12.73 -14.34
C GLU A 16 24.88 -11.56 -13.75
N TRP A 17 25.53 -10.70 -12.97
CA TRP A 17 24.87 -9.62 -12.23
C TRP A 17 24.53 -8.40 -13.08
N LEU A 18 25.42 -7.97 -13.98
CA LEU A 18 25.27 -6.74 -14.78
C LEU A 18 23.98 -6.70 -15.62
N PRO A 19 23.58 -7.77 -16.34
CA PRO A 19 22.35 -7.75 -17.15
C PRO A 19 21.06 -7.53 -16.35
N ARG A 20 21.07 -7.84 -15.05
CA ARG A 20 19.95 -7.65 -14.13
C ARG A 20 19.79 -6.20 -13.68
N GLN A 21 20.80 -5.36 -13.90
CA GLN A 21 20.79 -3.96 -13.48
C GLN A 21 20.09 -3.08 -14.50
N ARG A 22 19.21 -2.18 -14.05
CA ARG A 22 18.44 -1.27 -14.93
C ARG A 22 19.36 -0.34 -15.74
N TRP A 23 20.38 0.23 -15.10
CA TRP A 23 21.38 1.12 -15.71
C TRP A 23 22.32 0.45 -16.71
N PHE A 24 22.36 -0.88 -16.76
CA PHE A 24 23.31 -1.56 -17.64
C PHE A 24 22.82 -1.53 -19.10
N PRO A 25 23.62 -1.03 -20.07
CA PRO A 25 23.16 -0.74 -21.42
C PRO A 25 22.92 -1.98 -22.31
N VAL A 26 23.25 -3.18 -21.83
CA VAL A 26 23.15 -4.43 -22.59
C VAL A 26 22.23 -5.42 -21.88
N LYS A 27 21.04 -5.67 -22.44
CA LYS A 27 20.07 -6.61 -21.85
C LYS A 27 20.13 -8.03 -22.41
N THR A 28 20.87 -8.25 -23.50
CA THR A 28 20.98 -9.55 -24.17
C THR A 28 22.16 -10.38 -23.67
N PRO A 29 22.04 -11.72 -23.57
CA PRO A 29 23.18 -12.59 -23.31
C PRO A 29 24.18 -12.53 -24.49
N GLY A 30 25.48 -12.31 -24.23
CA GLY A 30 26.53 -12.36 -25.26
C GLY A 30 27.50 -11.17 -25.37
N PHE A 31 27.76 -10.44 -24.28
CA PHE A 31 28.73 -9.34 -24.24
C PHE A 31 30.09 -9.77 -23.66
N GLU A 32 31.16 -9.13 -24.12
CA GLU A 32 32.51 -9.29 -23.58
C GLU A 32 32.79 -8.18 -22.54
N VAL A 33 33.41 -8.55 -21.41
CA VAL A 33 33.83 -7.61 -20.35
C VAL A 33 35.35 -7.61 -20.25
N ALA A 34 35.96 -6.43 -20.23
CA ALA A 34 37.39 -6.25 -19.98
C ALA A 34 37.65 -5.04 -19.07
N GLN A 35 38.67 -5.08 -18.22
CA GLN A 35 39.02 -3.94 -17.37
C GLN A 35 39.63 -2.80 -18.20
N ALA A 36 39.02 -1.61 -18.15
CA ALA A 36 39.52 -0.37 -18.74
C ALA A 36 40.28 0.49 -17.72
N GLY A 37 39.95 0.35 -16.43
CA GLY A 37 40.58 1.05 -15.32
C GLY A 37 40.10 0.52 -13.99
N SER A 38 40.77 0.91 -12.90
CA SER A 38 40.27 0.66 -11.55
C SER A 38 40.79 1.70 -10.56
N LEU A 39 40.08 1.79 -9.45
CA LEU A 39 40.34 2.71 -8.34
C LEU A 39 40.18 1.94 -7.04
N GLY A 40 41.17 2.04 -6.16
CA GLY A 40 41.06 1.55 -4.78
C GLY A 40 40.87 2.73 -3.83
N LEU A 41 39.94 2.62 -2.89
CA LEU A 41 39.70 3.64 -1.86
C LEU A 41 40.24 3.17 -0.52
N ALA A 42 40.70 4.12 0.29
CA ALA A 42 40.94 3.85 1.69
C ALA A 42 39.59 3.69 2.38
N ASP A 43 39.45 2.65 3.21
CA ASP A 43 38.34 2.49 4.11
C ASP A 43 38.76 2.98 5.51
N PRO A 44 38.27 4.15 5.99
CA PRO A 44 38.61 4.66 7.30
C PRO A 44 38.06 3.82 8.45
N SER A 45 36.99 3.04 8.24
CA SER A 45 36.36 2.20 9.25
C SER A 45 37.05 0.82 9.36
N GLY A 46 37.69 0.38 8.27
CA GLY A 46 38.45 -0.87 8.19
C GLY A 46 37.58 -2.12 8.03
N HIS A 47 36.26 -1.95 7.87
CA HIS A 47 35.29 -3.04 7.77
C HIS A 47 35.25 -3.70 6.37
N ALA A 48 35.69 -3.00 5.32
CA ALA A 48 35.59 -3.43 3.93
C ALA A 48 36.89 -3.16 3.15
N ALA A 49 37.01 -3.80 1.98
CA ALA A 49 37.91 -3.34 0.93
C ALA A 49 37.05 -2.71 -0.16
N LEU A 50 37.37 -1.47 -0.54
CA LEU A 50 36.54 -0.64 -1.40
C LEU A 50 37.24 -0.43 -2.74
N ALA A 51 36.58 -0.79 -3.83
CA ALA A 51 37.13 -0.68 -5.17
C ALA A 51 36.07 -0.19 -6.17
N VAL A 52 36.51 0.52 -7.20
CA VAL A 52 35.68 0.84 -8.36
C VAL A 52 36.36 0.28 -9.61
N PHE A 53 35.62 -0.52 -10.35
CA PHE A 53 36.07 -1.08 -11.62
C PHE A 53 35.44 -0.31 -12.78
N LEU A 54 36.28 0.14 -13.70
CA LEU A 54 35.85 0.73 -14.97
C LEU A 54 35.95 -0.36 -16.02
N LEU A 55 34.81 -0.85 -16.49
CA LEU A 55 34.70 -2.04 -17.33
C LEU A 55 34.29 -1.67 -18.74
N LYS A 56 35.08 -2.12 -19.71
CA LYS A 56 34.75 -2.09 -21.13
C LYS A 56 33.78 -3.22 -21.43
N VAL A 57 32.59 -2.88 -21.92
CA VAL A 57 31.52 -3.79 -22.32
C VAL A 57 31.40 -3.73 -23.83
N THR A 58 31.56 -4.87 -24.51
CA THR A 58 31.49 -4.94 -25.98
C THR A 58 30.37 -5.87 -26.43
N THR A 59 29.49 -5.36 -27.29
CA THR A 59 28.36 -6.09 -27.88
C THR A 59 28.45 -6.14 -29.40
N LYS A 60 27.80 -7.15 -29.98
CA LYS A 60 27.57 -7.22 -31.43
C LYS A 60 26.18 -6.68 -31.74
N GLY A 61 26.09 -5.69 -32.62
CA GLY A 61 24.84 -5.14 -33.12
C GLY A 61 24.18 -6.07 -34.16
N ALA A 62 22.90 -5.80 -34.45
CA ALA A 62 22.11 -6.54 -35.45
C ALA A 62 22.65 -6.39 -36.89
N ASP A 63 23.41 -5.33 -37.15
CA ASP A 63 24.13 -5.03 -38.39
C ASP A 63 25.49 -5.75 -38.51
N GLY A 64 25.91 -6.49 -37.47
CA GLY A 64 27.22 -7.12 -37.37
C GLY A 64 28.34 -6.19 -36.87
N GLY A 65 28.04 -4.92 -36.57
CA GLY A 65 28.97 -3.95 -35.97
C GLY A 65 29.29 -4.27 -34.50
N ARG A 66 30.44 -3.81 -33.99
CA ARG A 66 30.77 -3.90 -32.55
C ARG A 66 30.52 -2.56 -31.88
N ARG A 67 29.69 -2.54 -30.84
CA ARG A 67 29.48 -1.37 -29.96
C ARG A 67 30.25 -1.61 -28.66
N THR A 68 30.96 -0.59 -28.19
CA THR A 68 31.77 -0.67 -26.98
C THR A 68 31.51 0.53 -26.09
N GLU A 69 31.20 0.27 -24.82
CA GLU A 69 30.91 1.28 -23.79
C GLU A 69 31.74 1.01 -22.54
N VAL A 70 31.92 2.03 -21.70
CA VAL A 70 32.62 1.89 -20.41
C VAL A 70 31.61 2.08 -19.30
N VAL A 71 31.53 1.11 -18.39
CA VAL A 71 30.64 1.16 -17.23
C VAL A 71 31.42 1.23 -15.92
N GLN A 72 30.89 1.96 -14.95
CA GLN A 72 31.43 2.07 -13.60
C GLN A 72 30.75 1.07 -12.67
N VAL A 73 31.55 0.23 -12.01
CA VAL A 73 31.08 -0.80 -11.07
C VAL A 73 31.81 -0.65 -9.72
N PRO A 74 31.23 0.10 -8.77
CA PRO A 74 31.68 0.16 -7.39
C PRO A 74 31.41 -1.15 -6.65
N LEU A 75 32.43 -1.70 -5.99
CA LEU A 75 32.36 -2.96 -5.25
C LEU A 75 32.95 -2.82 -3.84
N SER A 76 32.26 -3.39 -2.86
CA SER A 76 32.79 -3.58 -1.51
C SER A 76 32.98 -5.08 -1.22
N PHE A 77 34.12 -5.40 -0.62
CA PHE A 77 34.53 -6.77 -0.29
C PHE A 77 34.59 -6.93 1.23
N ARG A 78 33.84 -7.89 1.78
CA ARG A 78 33.67 -8.05 3.23
C ARG A 78 34.00 -9.49 3.70
N PRO A 79 34.50 -9.65 4.95
CA PRO A 79 34.87 -10.95 5.51
C PRO A 79 33.67 -11.85 5.84
N ALA A 80 32.50 -11.26 6.06
CA ALA A 80 31.26 -11.95 6.38
C ALA A 80 30.07 -11.22 5.73
N PRO A 81 28.87 -11.85 5.67
CA PRO A 81 27.66 -11.18 5.24
C PRO A 81 27.40 -9.90 6.03
N ALA A 82 27.07 -8.80 5.36
CA ALA A 82 26.75 -7.51 5.99
C ALA A 82 25.24 -7.39 6.21
N ALA A 83 24.82 -7.22 7.46
CA ALA A 83 23.43 -7.07 7.84
C ALA A 83 22.81 -5.80 7.20
N GLY A 84 21.62 -5.93 6.60
CA GLY A 84 20.92 -4.81 5.96
C GLY A 84 21.40 -4.49 4.53
N MET A 85 22.35 -5.26 3.98
CA MET A 85 22.87 -5.11 2.62
C MET A 85 22.48 -6.30 1.71
N GLU A 86 21.45 -7.06 2.06
CA GLU A 86 21.04 -8.29 1.36
C GLU A 86 20.66 -7.99 -0.10
N ARG A 87 19.99 -6.85 -0.33
CA ARG A 87 19.61 -6.38 -1.68
C ARG A 87 20.80 -5.93 -2.53
N ALA A 88 21.93 -5.61 -1.88
CA ALA A 88 23.16 -5.18 -2.54
C ALA A 88 24.14 -6.33 -2.80
N LEU A 89 23.84 -7.54 -2.30
CA LEU A 89 24.71 -8.70 -2.45
C LEU A 89 24.81 -9.11 -3.92
N ILE A 90 26.04 -9.10 -4.46
CA ILE A 90 26.33 -9.60 -5.80
C ILE A 90 26.61 -11.11 -5.72
N GLY A 91 27.34 -11.55 -4.71
CA GLY A 91 27.60 -12.97 -4.42
C GLY A 91 28.97 -13.21 -3.79
N GLU A 92 29.41 -14.48 -3.81
CA GLU A 92 30.70 -14.90 -3.28
C GLU A 92 31.72 -15.11 -4.39
N ALA A 93 32.83 -14.35 -4.38
CA ALA A 93 33.91 -14.50 -5.35
C ALA A 93 35.11 -15.22 -4.71
N ALA A 94 35.05 -16.55 -4.66
CA ALA A 94 36.16 -17.39 -4.16
C ALA A 94 37.41 -17.24 -5.07
N GLY A 95 38.31 -16.32 -4.76
CA GLY A 95 39.61 -16.19 -5.45
C GLY A 95 40.22 -14.79 -5.60
N THR A 96 39.58 -13.71 -5.13
CA THR A 96 40.14 -12.34 -5.14
C THR A 96 40.93 -12.05 -3.85
N ASP A 97 40.28 -12.19 -2.70
CA ASP A 97 40.86 -12.16 -1.35
C ASP A 97 40.14 -13.21 -0.49
N PRO A 98 40.80 -14.32 -0.13
CA PRO A 98 40.18 -15.38 0.67
C PRO A 98 39.66 -14.92 2.04
N SER A 99 40.16 -13.79 2.54
CA SER A 99 39.72 -13.21 3.82
C SER A 99 38.45 -12.37 3.69
N ARG A 100 38.02 -12.04 2.46
CA ARG A 100 36.88 -11.17 2.16
C ARG A 100 36.07 -11.67 0.95
N PRO A 101 35.39 -12.84 1.05
CA PRO A 101 34.76 -13.49 -0.10
C PRO A 101 33.44 -12.85 -0.55
N TRP A 102 32.79 -12.05 0.31
CA TRP A 102 31.47 -11.48 0.05
C TRP A 102 31.57 -10.17 -0.73
N VAL A 103 30.90 -10.10 -1.88
CA VAL A 103 30.95 -8.95 -2.81
C VAL A 103 29.59 -8.26 -2.89
N TYR A 104 29.58 -6.94 -2.71
CA TYR A 104 28.36 -6.10 -2.77
C TYR A 104 28.50 -4.98 -3.80
N ASP A 105 27.37 -4.48 -4.31
CA ASP A 105 27.32 -3.20 -5.03
C ASP A 105 27.56 -2.07 -4.02
N ALA A 106 28.71 -1.41 -4.14
CA ALA A 106 29.20 -0.53 -3.08
C ALA A 106 28.39 0.76 -2.95
N VAL A 107 27.56 1.13 -3.92
CA VAL A 107 26.70 2.33 -3.78
C VAL A 107 25.70 2.19 -2.63
N HIS A 108 25.40 0.94 -2.20
CA HIS A 108 24.58 0.63 -1.03
C HIS A 108 25.39 0.54 0.27
N ASP A 109 26.72 0.64 0.20
CA ASP A 109 27.61 0.48 1.33
C ASP A 109 27.97 1.85 1.95
N PRO A 110 27.57 2.14 3.21
CA PRO A 110 27.89 3.41 3.85
C PRO A 110 29.40 3.69 3.93
N ASP A 111 30.23 2.66 4.06
CA ASP A 111 31.69 2.83 4.11
C ASP A 111 32.23 3.32 2.75
N PHE A 112 31.68 2.82 1.65
CA PHE A 112 32.00 3.29 0.29
C PHE A 112 31.53 4.72 0.06
N VAL A 113 30.27 5.01 0.36
CA VAL A 113 29.69 6.34 0.16
C VAL A 113 30.43 7.38 1.00
N GLY A 114 30.79 7.04 2.24
CA GLY A 114 31.64 7.86 3.10
C GLY A 114 33.02 8.12 2.51
N ALA A 115 33.71 7.09 2.04
CA ALA A 115 35.01 7.24 1.38
C ALA A 115 34.92 8.10 0.10
N TRP A 116 33.81 8.00 -0.63
CA TRP A 116 33.57 8.79 -1.84
C TRP A 116 33.32 10.27 -1.54
N LEU A 117 32.55 10.58 -0.49
CA LEU A 117 32.34 11.95 -0.02
C LEU A 117 33.62 12.58 0.53
N GLU A 118 34.45 11.81 1.24
CA GLU A 118 35.75 12.30 1.71
C GLU A 118 36.72 12.56 0.55
N LEU A 119 36.66 11.78 -0.53
CA LEU A 119 37.43 12.07 -1.74
C LEU A 119 37.03 13.43 -2.32
N MET A 120 35.74 13.75 -2.42
CA MET A 120 35.25 15.07 -2.85
C MET A 120 35.67 16.18 -1.87
N ARG A 121 35.55 15.93 -0.56
CA ARG A 121 35.89 16.90 0.51
C ARG A 121 37.37 17.25 0.53
N GLY A 122 38.25 16.26 0.36
CA GLY A 122 39.70 16.43 0.43
C GLY A 122 40.28 17.18 -0.78
N GLY A 123 39.63 17.12 -1.95
CA GLY A 123 40.16 17.74 -3.17
C GLY A 123 41.47 17.11 -3.67
N GLU A 124 41.81 15.92 -3.17
CA GLU A 124 43.07 15.22 -3.45
C GLU A 124 42.89 14.12 -4.50
N LYS A 125 44.00 13.69 -5.11
CA LYS A 125 44.01 12.49 -5.96
C LYS A 125 43.86 11.25 -5.09
N ALA A 126 43.03 10.31 -5.53
CA ALA A 126 42.92 9.01 -4.88
C ALA A 126 44.29 8.28 -4.84
N PRO A 127 44.51 7.37 -3.88
CA PRO A 127 45.80 6.69 -3.70
C PRO A 127 46.33 5.93 -4.94
N SER A 128 45.45 5.54 -5.88
CA SER A 128 45.81 4.91 -7.15
C SER A 128 46.26 5.88 -8.25
N GLY A 129 46.06 7.20 -8.07
CA GLY A 129 46.38 8.27 -9.01
C GLY A 129 45.41 8.46 -10.18
N THR A 130 44.37 7.62 -10.29
CA THR A 130 43.45 7.53 -11.44
C THR A 130 42.10 8.24 -11.26
N ALA A 131 41.86 8.86 -10.11
CA ALA A 131 40.69 9.69 -9.86
C ALA A 131 41.02 10.86 -8.92
N ALA A 132 40.29 11.95 -9.01
CA ALA A 132 40.40 13.13 -8.15
C ALA A 132 39.01 13.63 -7.75
N GLY A 133 38.86 13.99 -6.48
CA GLY A 133 37.65 14.67 -6.01
C GLY A 133 37.77 16.18 -6.15
N PHE A 134 36.63 16.83 -6.33
CA PHE A 134 36.50 18.27 -6.45
C PHE A 134 35.37 18.73 -5.55
N ARG A 135 35.54 19.88 -4.90
CA ARG A 135 34.51 20.53 -4.08
C ARG A 135 34.17 21.87 -4.69
N THR A 136 32.88 22.18 -4.79
CA THR A 136 32.43 23.50 -5.23
C THR A 136 32.72 24.53 -4.13
N PRO A 137 33.29 25.71 -4.45
CA PRO A 137 33.46 26.79 -3.49
C PRO A 137 32.11 27.30 -2.96
N GLY A 138 31.93 27.38 -1.64
CA GLY A 138 30.70 27.92 -1.03
C GLY A 138 30.49 27.47 0.43
N ASP A 139 29.37 27.90 1.02
CA ASP A 139 28.99 27.63 2.41
C ASP A 139 28.29 26.27 2.61
N HIS A 140 27.99 25.54 1.53
CA HIS A 140 27.35 24.23 1.60
C HIS A 140 28.34 23.14 2.04
N ASN A 141 27.89 22.27 2.96
CA ASN A 141 28.69 21.19 3.50
C ASN A 141 28.31 19.85 2.85
N LEU A 142 29.32 19.05 2.50
CA LEU A 142 29.10 17.64 2.21
C LEU A 142 28.83 16.90 3.54
N PRO A 143 27.78 16.08 3.64
CA PRO A 143 27.51 15.30 4.85
C PRO A 143 28.57 14.23 5.08
N THR A 144 28.59 13.68 6.28
CA THR A 144 29.33 12.44 6.58
C THR A 144 28.41 11.23 6.42
N ALA A 145 28.92 10.07 6.01
CA ALA A 145 28.10 8.86 5.86
C ALA A 145 27.74 8.19 7.21
N ARG A 146 27.59 8.97 8.29
CA ARG A 146 27.29 8.48 9.66
C ARG A 146 25.79 8.40 9.96
N GLY A 147 24.94 9.02 9.14
CA GLY A 147 23.49 9.00 9.28
C GLY A 147 22.81 8.08 8.25
N LEU A 148 21.75 8.57 7.61
CA LEU A 148 21.00 7.84 6.60
C LEU A 148 21.80 7.78 5.29
N VAL A 149 22.02 6.56 4.78
CA VAL A 149 22.49 6.31 3.41
C VAL A 149 21.41 5.49 2.71
N LYS A 150 20.71 6.10 1.75
CA LYS A 150 19.58 5.47 1.05
C LYS A 150 19.77 5.58 -0.45
N VAL A 151 19.91 4.43 -1.12
CA VAL A 151 19.90 4.37 -2.59
C VAL A 151 18.47 4.56 -3.09
N LEU A 152 18.27 5.44 -4.06
CA LEU A 152 16.98 5.66 -4.69
C LEU A 152 16.66 4.53 -5.67
N SER A 153 15.54 3.84 -5.44
CA SER A 153 15.01 2.81 -6.33
C SER A 153 14.10 3.46 -7.38
N GLY A 154 14.46 3.39 -8.67
CA GLY A 154 13.63 3.91 -9.75
C GLY A 154 14.41 4.45 -10.96
N GLU A 155 15.69 4.79 -10.79
CA GLU A 155 16.49 5.38 -11.87
C GLU A 155 16.83 4.38 -12.98
N GLN A 156 16.76 4.85 -14.24
CA GLN A 156 16.98 4.00 -15.41
C GLN A 156 18.44 3.95 -15.87
N SER A 157 19.26 4.99 -15.64
CA SER A 157 20.59 5.12 -16.28
C SER A 157 21.76 5.30 -15.30
N ASN A 158 21.51 5.76 -14.08
CA ASN A 158 22.53 6.03 -13.05
C ASN A 158 22.09 5.45 -11.69
N SER A 159 22.89 5.67 -10.64
CA SER A 159 22.50 5.33 -9.27
C SER A 159 22.66 6.52 -8.35
N SER A 160 21.56 7.04 -7.81
CA SER A 160 21.56 8.11 -6.82
C SER A 160 21.42 7.60 -5.39
N VAL A 161 22.17 8.23 -4.50
CA VAL A 161 22.23 7.90 -3.07
C VAL A 161 21.98 9.16 -2.26
N ILE A 162 20.94 9.15 -1.44
CA ILE A 162 20.71 10.20 -0.44
C ILE A 162 21.60 9.90 0.76
N VAL A 163 22.34 10.92 1.18
CA VAL A 163 23.16 10.90 2.39
C VAL A 163 22.73 12.06 3.28
N ASP A 164 22.31 11.75 4.49
CA ASP A 164 21.86 12.72 5.48
C ASP A 164 22.48 12.39 6.84
N ASP A 165 23.27 13.30 7.41
CA ASP A 165 23.89 13.14 8.72
C ASP A 165 23.14 13.85 9.86
N GLY A 166 21.97 14.41 9.59
CA GLY A 166 21.16 15.18 10.52
C GLY A 166 21.56 16.66 10.61
N GLU A 167 22.71 17.06 10.04
CA GLU A 167 23.13 18.45 9.92
C GLU A 167 23.06 18.95 8.47
N SER A 168 23.37 18.09 7.52
CA SER A 168 23.32 18.36 6.07
C SER A 168 22.85 17.13 5.31
N ALA A 169 22.19 17.36 4.17
CA ALA A 169 21.73 16.30 3.29
C ALA A 169 22.16 16.54 1.84
N THR A 170 22.62 15.49 1.17
CA THR A 170 23.05 15.53 -0.23
C THR A 170 22.50 14.33 -0.98
N ILE A 171 22.31 14.50 -2.29
CA ILE A 171 22.10 13.40 -3.22
C ILE A 171 23.36 13.22 -4.06
N VAL A 172 23.94 12.02 -4.02
CA VAL A 172 25.12 11.64 -4.80
C VAL A 172 24.69 10.78 -5.96
N LYS A 173 24.85 11.28 -7.18
CA LYS A 173 24.56 10.56 -8.42
C LYS A 173 25.83 9.93 -8.95
N PHE A 174 25.87 8.60 -9.02
CA PHE A 174 26.95 7.82 -9.59
C PHE A 174 26.69 7.57 -11.08
N PHE A 175 27.57 8.05 -11.95
CA PHE A 175 27.47 7.82 -13.38
C PHE A 175 27.83 6.37 -13.69
N ARG A 176 26.86 5.59 -14.18
CA ARG A 176 27.04 4.14 -14.39
C ARG A 176 27.56 3.81 -15.78
N VAL A 177 27.19 4.58 -16.80
CA VAL A 177 27.78 4.54 -18.15
C VAL A 177 28.64 5.77 -18.32
N LEU A 178 29.95 5.58 -18.46
CA LEU A 178 30.91 6.67 -18.52
C LEU A 178 31.08 7.18 -19.94
N SER A 179 31.13 8.51 -20.04
CA SER A 179 31.42 9.23 -21.26
C SER A 179 32.68 10.05 -21.06
N GLU A 180 33.48 10.16 -22.12
CA GLU A 180 34.66 11.02 -22.10
C GLU A 180 34.28 12.49 -22.28
N GLY A 181 34.95 13.36 -21.54
CA GLY A 181 34.74 14.79 -21.56
C GLY A 181 33.97 15.26 -20.34
N THR A 182 33.64 16.55 -20.32
CA THR A 182 32.95 17.18 -19.19
C THR A 182 31.47 16.85 -19.21
N ASN A 183 30.93 16.34 -18.10
CA ASN A 183 29.51 16.10 -17.95
C ASN A 183 28.73 17.44 -17.79
N PRO A 184 27.71 17.69 -18.63
CA PRO A 184 26.85 18.88 -18.53
C PRO A 184 26.30 19.11 -17.12
N GLU A 185 25.91 18.06 -16.40
CA GLU A 185 25.36 18.18 -15.05
C GLU A 185 26.36 18.79 -14.06
N VAL A 186 27.65 18.50 -14.25
CA VAL A 186 28.73 19.06 -13.41
C VAL A 186 29.11 20.46 -13.86
N GLU A 187 29.29 20.70 -15.16
CA GLU A 187 29.64 22.02 -15.70
C GLU A 187 28.56 23.06 -15.37
N VAL A 188 27.32 22.75 -15.72
CA VAL A 188 26.17 23.64 -15.58
C VAL A 188 25.82 23.83 -14.10
N GLY A 189 25.75 22.74 -13.33
CA GLY A 189 25.46 22.79 -11.91
C GLY A 189 26.48 23.61 -11.13
N ALA A 190 27.78 23.40 -11.37
CA ALA A 190 28.83 24.15 -10.71
C ALA A 190 28.82 25.65 -11.10
N ALA A 191 28.56 25.97 -12.38
CA ALA A 191 28.47 27.35 -12.84
C ALA A 191 27.27 28.09 -12.22
N LEU A 192 26.10 27.45 -12.16
CA LEU A 192 24.89 28.02 -11.56
C LEU A 192 24.99 28.17 -10.05
N THR A 193 25.66 27.22 -9.38
CA THR A 193 25.98 27.29 -7.94
C THR A 193 26.91 28.48 -7.66
N ALA A 194 27.97 28.64 -8.47
CA ALA A 194 28.88 29.78 -8.35
C ALA A 194 28.17 31.13 -8.61
N ALA A 195 27.13 31.13 -9.44
CA ALA A 195 26.29 32.30 -9.71
C ALA A 195 25.23 32.58 -8.62
N GLY A 196 25.11 31.73 -7.58
CA GLY A 196 24.17 31.90 -6.48
C GLY A 196 22.70 31.74 -6.88
N THR A 197 22.42 30.85 -7.84
CA THR A 197 21.07 30.61 -8.35
C THR A 197 20.27 29.77 -7.36
N ALA A 198 19.05 30.17 -7.00
CA ALA A 198 18.21 29.46 -6.04
C ALA A 198 17.26 28.45 -6.71
N GLU A 199 17.10 28.56 -8.03
CA GLU A 199 16.23 27.76 -8.89
C GLU A 199 16.86 26.41 -9.28
N VAL A 200 18.08 26.10 -8.81
CA VAL A 200 18.79 24.84 -9.07
C VAL A 200 19.43 24.38 -7.74
N PRO A 201 19.36 23.08 -7.37
CA PRO A 201 20.06 22.58 -6.19
C PRO A 201 21.56 22.85 -6.29
N ALA A 202 22.17 23.26 -5.19
CA ALA A 202 23.60 23.56 -5.20
C ALA A 202 24.43 22.30 -5.50
N THR A 203 25.34 22.36 -6.46
CA THR A 203 26.34 21.31 -6.71
C THR A 203 27.43 21.42 -5.66
N LEU A 204 27.61 20.38 -4.85
CA LEU A 204 28.51 20.38 -3.69
C LEU A 204 29.92 19.85 -4.03
N GLY A 205 30.01 18.94 -4.98
CA GLY A 205 31.28 18.35 -5.42
C GLY A 205 31.09 17.26 -6.47
N TRP A 206 32.19 16.78 -7.05
CA TRP A 206 32.18 15.70 -8.03
C TRP A 206 33.50 14.92 -7.99
N VAL A 207 33.52 13.74 -8.62
CA VAL A 207 34.74 12.94 -8.80
C VAL A 207 35.02 12.81 -10.29
N ARG A 208 36.26 13.07 -10.71
CA ARG A 208 36.74 12.81 -12.08
C ARG A 208 37.68 11.62 -12.08
N GLY A 209 37.57 10.77 -13.09
CA GLY A 209 38.39 9.57 -13.27
C GLY A 209 39.04 9.49 -14.65
N GLU A 210 40.08 8.66 -14.75
CA GLU A 210 40.80 8.34 -15.99
C GLU A 210 40.70 6.84 -16.31
N TRP A 211 40.49 6.48 -17.58
CA TRP A 211 40.46 5.09 -18.05
C TRP A 211 41.06 4.91 -19.45
N LEU A 212 41.34 3.66 -19.82
CA LEU A 212 41.85 3.32 -21.15
C LEU A 212 40.70 3.14 -22.16
N ALA A 213 40.54 4.08 -23.09
CA ALA A 213 39.57 4.02 -24.18
C ALA A 213 40.19 3.33 -25.41
N GLN A 214 40.22 2.00 -25.41
CA GLN A 214 40.73 1.20 -26.52
C GLN A 214 39.59 0.63 -27.38
N GLY A 215 39.51 1.06 -28.65
CA GLY A 215 38.46 0.67 -29.59
C GLY A 215 37.20 1.51 -29.50
N ILE A 216 37.25 2.62 -28.76
CA ILE A 216 36.18 3.63 -28.65
C ILE A 216 36.65 4.88 -29.41
N PRO A 217 35.91 5.36 -30.42
CA PRO A 217 36.24 6.60 -31.12
C PRO A 217 36.42 7.77 -30.14
N SER A 218 37.32 8.71 -30.46
CA SER A 218 37.36 9.99 -29.74
C SER A 218 36.07 10.80 -29.98
N PRO A 219 35.69 11.73 -29.09
CA PRO A 219 34.46 12.52 -29.22
C PRO A 219 34.38 13.35 -30.50
N ASP A 220 35.53 13.69 -31.09
CA ASP A 220 35.68 14.39 -32.38
C ASP A 220 35.80 13.44 -33.59
N GLY A 221 35.77 12.12 -33.37
CA GLY A 221 35.83 11.07 -34.40
C GLY A 221 37.21 10.86 -35.05
N THR A 222 38.27 11.53 -34.56
CA THR A 222 39.56 11.61 -35.26
C THR A 222 40.57 10.50 -34.91
N ALA A 223 40.42 9.81 -33.77
CA ALA A 223 41.38 8.80 -33.29
C ALA A 223 40.70 7.48 -32.83
N THR A 224 41.22 6.35 -33.30
CA THR A 224 40.70 4.99 -33.01
C THR A 224 41.71 4.05 -32.31
N GLY A 225 42.85 4.60 -31.86
CA GLY A 225 43.90 3.87 -31.14
C GLY A 225 43.66 3.77 -29.62
N SER A 226 44.57 3.07 -28.92
CA SER A 226 44.56 3.01 -27.45
C SER A 226 44.96 4.38 -26.86
N ARG A 227 44.05 5.03 -26.13
CA ARG A 227 44.27 6.36 -25.52
C ARG A 227 43.69 6.41 -24.10
N HIS A 228 44.19 7.34 -23.31
CA HIS A 228 43.58 7.67 -22.02
C HIS A 228 42.40 8.62 -22.26
N ALA A 229 41.26 8.29 -21.66
CA ALA A 229 40.06 9.12 -21.60
C ALA A 229 39.84 9.59 -20.16
N GLU A 230 39.28 10.78 -20.01
CA GLU A 230 38.92 11.36 -18.72
C GLU A 230 37.44 11.77 -18.74
N GLY A 231 36.78 11.69 -17.58
CA GLY A 231 35.41 12.12 -17.40
C GLY A 231 34.93 12.00 -15.96
N GLU A 232 33.76 12.55 -15.66
CA GLU A 232 33.17 12.53 -14.33
C GLU A 232 32.56 11.16 -13.99
N LEU A 233 32.79 10.72 -12.76
CA LEU A 233 32.37 9.43 -12.21
C LEU A 233 31.14 9.56 -11.29
N ALA A 234 30.99 10.71 -10.64
CA ALA A 234 29.85 11.03 -9.79
C ALA A 234 29.75 12.54 -9.56
N VAL A 235 28.56 13.01 -9.20
CA VAL A 235 28.28 14.39 -8.76
C VAL A 235 27.42 14.36 -7.50
N ALA A 236 27.65 15.30 -6.58
CA ALA A 236 26.86 15.49 -5.37
C ALA A 236 26.14 16.84 -5.43
N HIS A 237 24.83 16.83 -5.19
CA HIS A 237 23.98 18.02 -5.12
C HIS A 237 23.29 18.12 -3.77
N GLU A 238 22.88 19.33 -3.41
CA GLU A 238 21.98 19.58 -2.28
C GLU A 238 20.73 18.69 -2.36
N PHE A 239 20.36 18.05 -1.26
CA PHE A 239 19.11 17.30 -1.20
C PHE A 239 17.96 18.22 -0.77
N LEU A 240 16.93 18.31 -1.62
CA LEU A 240 15.77 19.17 -1.42
C LEU A 240 14.66 18.42 -0.66
N ALA A 241 14.74 18.43 0.68
CA ALA A 241 13.76 17.76 1.52
C ALA A 241 12.35 18.38 1.40
N GLY A 242 11.33 17.52 1.31
CA GLY A 242 9.93 17.94 1.23
C GLY A 242 9.48 18.49 -0.14
N GLY A 243 10.29 18.33 -1.19
CA GLY A 243 9.92 18.73 -2.55
C GLY A 243 8.75 17.92 -3.12
N LEU A 244 7.80 18.60 -3.76
CA LEU A 244 6.69 18.00 -4.50
C LEU A 244 7.03 17.91 -5.98
N ASP A 245 6.69 16.79 -6.62
CA ASP A 245 6.93 16.55 -8.04
C ASP A 245 6.00 17.40 -8.92
N ALA A 246 6.58 18.28 -9.74
CA ALA A 246 5.82 19.19 -10.61
C ALA A 246 5.00 18.46 -11.67
N TRP A 247 5.46 17.29 -12.15
CA TRP A 247 4.69 16.44 -13.06
C TRP A 247 3.40 15.96 -12.39
N ARG A 248 3.49 15.45 -11.16
CA ARG A 248 2.30 14.99 -10.42
C ARG A 248 1.32 16.13 -10.15
N LEU A 249 1.83 17.28 -9.70
CA LEU A 249 1.00 18.48 -9.47
C LEU A 249 0.25 18.90 -10.75
N ALA A 250 0.92 18.90 -11.90
CA ALA A 250 0.31 19.26 -13.17
C ALA A 250 -0.70 18.21 -13.67
N VAL A 251 -0.40 16.92 -13.54
CA VAL A 251 -1.34 15.83 -13.92
C VAL A 251 -2.58 15.85 -13.02
N ASP A 252 -2.41 16.02 -11.70
CA ASP A 252 -3.52 16.11 -10.75
C ASP A 252 -4.39 17.35 -11.02
N ALA A 253 -3.77 18.50 -11.32
CA ALA A 253 -4.48 19.72 -11.69
C ALA A 253 -5.25 19.55 -13.00
N ALA A 254 -4.61 19.00 -14.04
CA ALA A 254 -5.28 18.71 -15.32
C ALA A 254 -6.45 17.74 -15.14
N ARG A 255 -6.24 16.65 -14.39
CA ARG A 255 -7.25 15.60 -14.12
C ARG A 255 -8.47 16.14 -13.39
N SER A 256 -8.24 17.01 -12.40
CA SER A 256 -9.31 17.64 -11.60
C SER A 256 -9.93 18.87 -12.25
N GLY A 257 -9.37 19.35 -13.37
CA GLY A 257 -9.75 20.62 -13.99
C GLY A 257 -9.41 21.85 -13.14
N THR A 258 -8.43 21.72 -12.24
CA THR A 258 -7.93 22.83 -11.40
C THR A 258 -7.02 23.74 -12.21
N ASP A 259 -7.11 25.04 -11.95
CA ASP A 259 -6.22 26.06 -12.53
C ASP A 259 -4.77 25.84 -12.08
N PHE A 260 -3.84 25.84 -13.03
CA PHE A 260 -2.39 25.66 -12.82
C PHE A 260 -1.59 26.85 -13.38
N THR A 261 -2.26 27.96 -13.73
CA THR A 261 -1.63 29.12 -14.38
C THR A 261 -0.66 29.86 -13.47
N ALA A 262 -0.93 29.93 -12.16
CA ALA A 262 -0.03 30.58 -11.19
C ALA A 262 1.30 29.82 -11.07
N GLU A 263 1.22 28.49 -11.00
CA GLU A 263 2.35 27.58 -10.99
C GLU A 263 3.12 27.66 -12.32
N ALA A 264 2.43 27.58 -13.46
CA ALA A 264 3.03 27.69 -14.78
C ALA A 264 3.75 29.04 -14.98
N HIS A 265 3.17 30.14 -14.50
CA HIS A 265 3.82 31.46 -14.51
C HIS A 265 5.11 31.48 -13.68
N ALA A 266 5.07 30.94 -12.46
CA ALA A 266 6.26 30.84 -11.61
C ALA A 266 7.35 29.95 -12.22
N LEU A 267 6.97 28.86 -12.90
CA LEU A 267 7.88 28.01 -13.67
C LEU A 267 8.55 28.79 -14.80
N GLY A 268 7.79 29.60 -15.53
CA GLY A 268 8.30 30.48 -16.58
C GLY A 268 9.38 31.43 -16.08
N ALA A 269 9.11 32.12 -14.97
CA ALA A 269 10.06 33.02 -14.33
C ALA A 269 11.33 32.29 -13.82
N ALA A 270 11.17 31.08 -13.28
CA ALA A 270 12.29 30.25 -12.83
C ALA A 270 13.18 29.81 -14.00
N THR A 271 12.59 29.29 -15.09
CA THR A 271 13.32 28.90 -16.30
C THR A 271 14.08 30.07 -16.91
N ALA A 272 13.43 31.24 -17.04
CA ALA A 272 14.09 32.45 -17.56
C ALA A 272 15.24 32.92 -16.65
N THR A 273 15.09 32.78 -15.33
CA THR A 273 16.14 33.11 -14.37
C THR A 273 17.36 32.22 -14.56
N VAL A 274 17.16 30.90 -14.70
CA VAL A 274 18.25 29.95 -15.00
C VAL A 274 18.92 30.29 -16.33
N HIS A 275 18.16 30.52 -17.40
CA HIS A 275 18.72 30.91 -18.70
C HIS A 275 19.58 32.17 -18.64
N ARG A 276 19.13 33.21 -17.93
CA ARG A 276 19.92 34.44 -17.73
C ARG A 276 21.21 34.14 -16.96
N ARG A 277 21.14 33.33 -15.91
CA ARG A 277 22.33 32.97 -15.10
C ARG A 277 23.32 32.13 -15.90
N LEU A 278 22.87 31.23 -16.77
CA LEU A 278 23.74 30.50 -17.69
C LEU A 278 24.44 31.43 -18.68
N ALA A 279 23.71 32.39 -19.26
CA ALA A 279 24.27 33.40 -20.14
C ALA A 279 25.36 34.23 -19.45
N GLU A 280 25.13 34.63 -18.20
CA GLU A 280 26.07 35.40 -17.39
C GLU A 280 27.29 34.58 -16.98
N ALA A 281 27.10 33.32 -16.58
CA ALA A 281 28.16 32.47 -16.04
C ALA A 281 29.03 31.80 -17.12
N LEU A 282 28.43 31.35 -18.22
CA LEU A 282 29.09 30.56 -19.27
C LEU A 282 29.17 31.30 -20.62
N GLY A 283 28.57 32.49 -20.71
CA GLY A 283 28.62 33.34 -21.89
C GLY A 283 27.59 32.98 -22.96
N GLN A 284 27.53 33.85 -23.98
CA GLN A 284 26.70 33.66 -25.16
C GLN A 284 27.54 33.73 -26.43
N SER A 285 27.10 33.02 -27.46
CA SER A 285 27.67 33.08 -28.80
C SER A 285 26.58 33.38 -29.83
N GLN A 286 27.00 33.61 -31.08
CA GLN A 286 26.10 33.68 -32.23
C GLN A 286 26.52 32.61 -33.23
N GLU A 287 25.59 32.23 -34.12
CA GLU A 287 25.93 31.39 -35.26
C GLU A 287 27.04 32.04 -36.08
N ALA A 288 28.03 31.24 -36.53
CA ALA A 288 29.10 31.72 -37.39
C ALA A 288 28.55 32.31 -38.71
N GLU A 289 27.48 31.70 -39.22
CA GLU A 289 26.65 32.22 -40.31
C GLU A 289 25.17 32.08 -39.88
N PRO A 290 24.40 33.18 -39.75
CA PRO A 290 23.02 33.14 -39.28
C PRO A 290 22.14 32.19 -40.10
N GLY A 291 21.41 31.30 -39.43
CA GLY A 291 20.50 30.33 -40.04
C GLY A 291 21.17 29.16 -40.77
N LYS A 292 22.49 28.97 -40.59
CA LYS A 292 23.26 27.89 -41.22
C LYS A 292 23.82 26.86 -40.26
N VAL A 293 23.58 26.99 -38.95
CA VAL A 293 24.05 26.04 -37.94
C VAL A 293 22.87 25.33 -37.27
N ILE A 294 21.98 26.08 -36.63
CA ILE A 294 20.90 25.50 -35.83
C ILE A 294 19.77 24.95 -36.69
N ALA A 295 19.25 25.77 -37.62
CA ALA A 295 18.14 25.40 -38.49
C ALA A 295 18.40 24.10 -39.29
N PRO A 296 19.56 23.93 -39.95
CA PRO A 296 19.90 22.66 -40.60
C PRO A 296 20.04 21.50 -39.62
N GLY A 297 20.56 21.73 -38.41
CA GLY A 297 20.70 20.71 -37.38
C GLY A 297 19.35 20.22 -36.85
N VAL A 298 18.40 21.12 -36.60
CA VAL A 298 17.02 20.78 -36.23
C VAL A 298 16.37 19.99 -37.36
N ALA A 299 16.47 20.46 -38.60
CA ALA A 299 15.89 19.76 -39.76
C ALA A 299 16.44 18.34 -39.94
N GLN A 300 17.75 18.15 -39.72
CA GLN A 300 18.36 16.84 -39.77
C GLN A 300 17.81 15.90 -38.68
N ARG A 301 17.69 16.39 -37.43
CA ARG A 301 17.14 15.60 -36.33
C ARG A 301 15.68 15.22 -36.55
N VAL A 302 14.87 16.19 -36.98
CA VAL A 302 13.46 15.94 -37.31
C VAL A 302 13.35 14.88 -38.40
N ARG A 303 14.17 14.93 -39.47
CA ARG A 303 14.18 13.88 -40.51
C ARG A 303 14.60 12.51 -39.98
N GLN A 304 15.59 12.47 -39.09
CA GLN A 304 16.06 11.23 -38.49
C GLN A 304 15.00 10.60 -37.59
N ALA A 305 14.40 11.40 -36.70
CA ALA A 305 13.30 10.94 -35.84
C ALA A 305 12.08 10.55 -36.67
N TRP A 306 11.76 11.30 -37.73
CA TRP A 306 10.68 10.98 -38.67
C TRP A 306 10.89 9.63 -39.37
N ALA A 307 12.12 9.29 -39.76
CA ALA A 307 12.41 8.00 -40.40
C ALA A 307 11.99 6.81 -39.54
N GLU A 308 11.97 6.97 -38.22
CA GLU A 308 11.52 5.96 -37.26
C GLU A 308 10.06 6.13 -36.84
N ALA A 309 9.58 7.37 -36.73
CA ALA A 309 8.26 7.72 -36.22
C ALA A 309 7.15 7.83 -37.28
N ALA A 310 7.49 7.96 -38.57
CA ALA A 310 6.53 8.25 -39.65
C ALA A 310 5.41 7.21 -39.74
N SER A 311 5.74 5.94 -39.51
CA SER A 311 4.78 4.84 -39.50
C SER A 311 3.73 4.99 -38.40
N ALA A 312 4.09 5.58 -37.25
CA ALA A 312 3.17 5.86 -36.15
C ALA A 312 2.40 7.20 -36.33
N VAL A 313 3.06 8.23 -36.86
CA VAL A 313 2.48 9.58 -36.97
C VAL A 313 1.52 9.72 -38.15
N GLY A 314 1.76 9.02 -39.27
CA GLY A 314 0.89 9.04 -40.46
C GLY A 314 1.48 9.82 -41.65
N PRO A 315 0.78 9.87 -42.80
CA PRO A 315 1.35 10.29 -44.09
C PRO A 315 1.46 11.82 -44.25
N TYR A 316 2.28 12.45 -43.40
CA TYR A 316 2.48 13.89 -43.37
C TYR A 316 3.82 14.33 -44.00
N ASP A 317 4.46 13.50 -44.83
CA ASP A 317 5.77 13.79 -45.43
C ASP A 317 5.80 15.15 -46.16
N ALA A 318 4.75 15.47 -46.91
CA ALA A 318 4.66 16.77 -47.61
C ALA A 318 4.51 17.97 -46.65
N ALA A 319 3.79 17.80 -45.54
CA ALA A 319 3.64 18.84 -44.52
C ALA A 319 4.93 19.04 -43.73
N LEU A 320 5.63 17.94 -43.43
CA LEU A 320 6.96 17.94 -42.85
C LEU A 320 7.96 18.66 -43.76
N ASP A 321 8.03 18.29 -45.04
CA ASP A 321 8.96 18.91 -45.99
C ASP A 321 8.72 20.41 -46.12
N ASN A 322 7.46 20.85 -46.17
CA ASN A 322 7.11 22.28 -46.19
C ASN A 322 7.58 23.03 -44.92
N LEU A 323 7.44 22.42 -43.75
CA LEU A 323 7.93 22.98 -42.48
C LEU A 323 9.46 23.09 -42.48
N LEU A 324 10.15 22.04 -42.94
CA LEU A 324 11.61 21.99 -42.99
C LEU A 324 12.19 22.96 -44.04
N ASP A 325 11.52 23.15 -45.18
CA ASP A 325 11.89 24.14 -46.19
C ASP A 325 11.71 25.57 -45.66
N GLY A 326 10.67 25.81 -44.86
CA GLY A 326 10.43 27.08 -44.17
C GLY A 326 11.45 27.42 -43.08
N LEU A 327 12.25 26.44 -42.65
CA LEU A 327 13.30 26.61 -41.65
C LEU A 327 14.65 27.06 -42.25
N ASP A 328 14.89 26.84 -43.56
CA ASP A 328 16.18 27.19 -44.18
C ASP A 328 16.45 28.70 -44.11
N GLY A 329 17.61 29.06 -43.53
CA GLY A 329 18.04 30.44 -43.38
C GLY A 329 17.40 31.21 -42.23
N VAL A 330 16.56 30.57 -41.40
CA VAL A 330 16.00 31.19 -40.19
C VAL A 330 17.07 31.28 -39.10
N PRO A 331 17.47 32.49 -38.64
CA PRO A 331 18.48 32.64 -37.60
C PRO A 331 17.95 32.22 -36.23
N ALA A 332 18.76 31.54 -35.44
CA ALA A 332 18.35 31.02 -34.12
C ALA A 332 18.42 32.03 -32.96
N GLY A 333 19.03 33.19 -33.18
CA GLY A 333 19.28 34.18 -32.14
C GLY A 333 20.55 33.86 -31.31
N PRO A 334 20.68 34.41 -30.08
CA PRO A 334 21.82 34.15 -29.22
C PRO A 334 21.83 32.69 -28.76
N LEU A 335 23.01 32.05 -28.83
CA LEU A 335 23.24 30.69 -28.39
C LEU A 335 23.91 30.71 -27.01
N GLN A 336 23.52 29.78 -26.14
CA GLN A 336 24.06 29.67 -24.79
C GLN A 336 23.98 28.23 -24.28
N ARG A 337 24.57 27.96 -23.12
CA ARG A 337 24.30 26.69 -22.43
C ARG A 337 22.84 26.69 -21.96
N ILE A 338 22.18 25.56 -22.14
CA ILE A 338 20.77 25.32 -21.82
C ILE A 338 20.67 23.98 -21.07
N HIS A 339 19.50 23.67 -20.52
CA HIS A 339 19.22 22.37 -19.93
C HIS A 339 19.21 21.26 -20.99
N GLY A 340 18.60 21.52 -22.16
CA GLY A 340 18.63 20.65 -23.33
C GLY A 340 17.68 19.45 -23.29
N ASP A 341 16.86 19.30 -22.24
CA ASP A 341 15.77 18.30 -22.14
C ASP A 341 14.68 18.71 -21.14
N LEU A 342 14.50 20.01 -20.88
CA LEU A 342 13.68 20.49 -19.76
C LEU A 342 12.20 20.08 -19.89
N HIS A 343 11.67 19.42 -18.86
CA HIS A 343 10.24 19.07 -18.75
C HIS A 343 9.77 18.98 -17.29
N LEU A 344 8.45 18.95 -17.04
CA LEU A 344 7.88 18.92 -15.68
C LEU A 344 8.45 17.83 -14.76
N GLY A 345 8.77 16.64 -15.29
CA GLY A 345 9.40 15.56 -14.51
C GLY A 345 10.82 15.85 -13.99
N GLN A 346 11.44 16.98 -14.36
CA GLN A 346 12.76 17.43 -13.87
C GLN A 346 12.62 18.64 -12.92
N ILE A 347 11.43 18.85 -12.35
CA ILE A 347 11.14 20.02 -11.53
C ILE A 347 10.52 19.59 -10.20
N LEU A 348 11.02 20.18 -9.11
CA LEU A 348 10.41 20.08 -7.79
C LEU A 348 9.89 21.44 -7.33
N GLN A 349 8.72 21.43 -6.69
CA GLN A 349 8.25 22.54 -5.86
C GLN A 349 8.75 22.32 -4.43
N VAL A 350 9.65 23.18 -3.96
CA VAL A 350 10.24 23.09 -2.62
C VAL A 350 9.52 24.06 -1.68
N PRO A 351 9.16 23.63 -0.44
CA PRO A 351 8.60 24.52 0.56
C PRO A 351 9.50 25.75 0.80
N GLY A 352 8.89 26.94 0.82
CA GLY A 352 9.57 28.17 1.22
C GLY A 352 9.86 28.19 2.72
N GLN A 353 10.66 29.16 3.18
CA GLN A 353 10.76 29.43 4.61
C GLN A 353 9.41 29.90 5.15
N ALA A 354 9.20 29.82 6.47
CA ALA A 354 7.93 30.18 7.08
C ALA A 354 7.50 31.62 6.70
N GLY A 355 6.45 31.74 5.88
CA GLY A 355 5.93 33.01 5.36
C GLY A 355 6.35 33.37 3.92
N GLU A 356 7.16 32.54 3.26
CA GLU A 356 7.56 32.70 1.86
C GLU A 356 6.80 31.74 0.95
N ALA A 357 6.62 32.15 -0.32
CA ALA A 357 6.04 31.28 -1.33
C ALA A 357 6.96 30.09 -1.63
N PRO A 358 6.41 28.93 -2.05
CA PRO A 358 7.23 27.82 -2.49
C PRO A 358 8.11 28.22 -3.69
N ARG A 359 9.32 27.66 -3.76
CA ARG A 359 10.24 27.89 -4.88
C ARG A 359 10.26 26.68 -5.82
N TRP A 360 10.59 26.93 -7.09
CA TRP A 360 10.75 25.88 -8.09
C TRP A 360 12.22 25.57 -8.31
N ALA A 361 12.58 24.30 -8.24
CA ALA A 361 13.93 23.80 -8.43
C ALA A 361 14.00 22.93 -9.69
N ILE A 362 14.87 23.31 -10.63
CA ILE A 362 15.17 22.58 -11.86
C ILE A 362 16.31 21.60 -11.59
N LEU A 363 16.10 20.35 -11.95
CA LEU A 363 16.99 19.21 -11.70
C LEU A 363 17.55 18.65 -13.01
N ASP A 364 18.59 17.82 -12.93
CA ASP A 364 19.04 16.93 -14.01
C ASP A 364 19.47 17.61 -15.33
N PHE A 365 20.54 18.42 -15.25
CA PHE A 365 21.15 19.10 -16.41
C PHE A 365 21.95 18.18 -17.34
N GLU A 366 21.72 16.86 -17.34
CA GLU A 366 22.40 15.94 -18.25
C GLU A 366 21.98 16.13 -19.72
N GLY A 367 20.82 16.74 -20.00
CA GLY A 367 20.25 16.86 -21.34
C GLY A 367 19.79 15.52 -21.93
N GLU A 368 19.32 15.51 -23.18
CA GLU A 368 18.72 14.31 -23.81
C GLU A 368 19.67 13.09 -23.79
N PRO A 369 19.36 12.00 -23.06
CA PRO A 369 20.29 10.89 -22.83
C PRO A 369 20.72 10.14 -24.10
N LEU A 370 19.90 10.16 -25.16
CA LEU A 370 20.22 9.54 -26.45
C LEU A 370 21.30 10.29 -27.23
N ARG A 371 21.70 11.50 -26.81
CA ARG A 371 22.72 12.31 -27.48
C ARG A 371 24.12 12.10 -26.90
N PRO A 372 25.17 12.02 -27.74
CA PRO A 372 26.55 12.02 -27.28
C PRO A 372 26.86 13.26 -26.42
N ILE A 373 27.70 13.09 -25.40
CA ILE A 373 28.05 14.18 -24.47
C ILE A 373 28.68 15.39 -25.18
N ALA A 374 29.41 15.15 -26.27
CA ALA A 374 30.00 16.21 -27.11
C ALA A 374 28.93 17.11 -27.75
N GLU A 375 27.77 16.57 -28.11
CA GLU A 375 26.65 17.34 -28.64
C GLU A 375 25.88 18.06 -27.53
N ARG A 376 25.76 17.43 -26.36
CA ARG A 376 25.10 18.01 -25.18
C ARG A 376 25.88 19.19 -24.58
N ASN A 377 27.17 19.31 -24.88
CA ASN A 377 28.03 20.41 -24.44
C ASN A 377 28.03 21.63 -25.37
N VAL A 378 27.37 21.56 -26.53
CA VAL A 378 27.33 22.68 -27.47
C VAL A 378 26.31 23.73 -27.01
N PRO A 379 26.63 25.04 -27.05
CA PRO A 379 25.63 26.10 -26.87
C PRO A 379 24.50 25.98 -27.90
N ASP A 380 23.26 26.12 -27.45
CA ASP A 380 22.05 25.98 -28.26
C ASP A 380 21.09 27.16 -27.96
N VAL A 381 19.97 27.20 -28.66
CA VAL A 381 18.96 28.26 -28.52
C VAL A 381 18.08 28.00 -27.28
N PRO A 382 17.88 28.99 -26.38
CA PRO A 382 17.02 28.86 -25.19
C PRO A 382 15.58 28.45 -25.48
N LEU A 383 15.11 28.73 -26.70
CA LEU A 383 13.78 28.35 -27.17
C LEU A 383 13.53 26.84 -27.07
N ARG A 384 14.59 26.02 -27.14
CA ARG A 384 14.48 24.57 -27.03
C ARG A 384 13.96 24.11 -25.66
N ASP A 385 14.46 24.70 -24.57
CA ASP A 385 13.99 24.40 -23.21
C ASP A 385 12.57 24.93 -22.98
N VAL A 386 12.27 26.12 -23.52
CA VAL A 386 10.92 26.70 -23.49
C VAL A 386 9.92 25.76 -24.17
N VAL A 387 10.24 25.29 -25.38
CA VAL A 387 9.41 24.32 -26.11
C VAL A 387 9.26 23.01 -25.36
N GLY A 388 10.35 22.48 -24.77
CA GLY A 388 10.31 21.27 -23.96
C GLY A 388 9.34 21.36 -22.77
N MET A 389 9.38 22.49 -22.06
CA MET A 389 8.46 22.74 -20.94
C MET A 389 7.01 22.87 -21.41
N LEU A 390 6.76 23.68 -22.44
CA LEU A 390 5.40 23.85 -22.98
C LEU A 390 4.81 22.53 -23.48
N ARG A 391 5.63 21.71 -24.15
CA ARG A 391 5.27 20.37 -24.59
C ARG A 391 4.88 19.47 -23.43
N SER A 392 5.54 19.61 -22.28
CA SER A 392 5.26 18.80 -21.09
C SER A 392 3.90 19.10 -20.44
N PHE A 393 3.32 20.29 -20.60
CA PHE A 393 1.93 20.57 -20.21
C PHE A 393 0.92 19.80 -21.08
N ASP A 394 1.13 19.77 -22.40
CA ASP A 394 0.31 18.97 -23.31
C ASP A 394 0.44 17.46 -22.99
N TYR A 395 1.66 17.03 -22.66
CA TYR A 395 1.92 15.65 -22.26
C TYR A 395 1.23 15.31 -20.91
N ALA A 396 1.24 16.21 -19.92
CA ALA A 396 0.55 16.03 -18.64
C ALA A 396 -0.98 15.98 -18.80
N ALA A 397 -1.55 16.83 -19.66
CA ALA A 397 -2.97 16.77 -20.00
C ALA A 397 -3.35 15.45 -20.71
N GLY A 398 -2.47 14.96 -21.61
CA GLY A 398 -2.61 13.65 -22.24
C GLY A 398 -2.56 12.50 -21.24
N ALA A 399 -1.64 12.56 -20.27
CA ALA A 399 -1.53 11.57 -19.20
C ALA A 399 -2.75 11.56 -18.28
N ALA A 400 -3.24 12.74 -17.87
CA ALA A 400 -4.45 12.87 -17.04
C ALA A 400 -5.69 12.22 -17.70
N ARG A 401 -5.85 12.36 -19.03
CA ARG A 401 -6.94 11.72 -19.79
C ARG A 401 -6.79 10.20 -19.91
N ARG A 402 -5.55 9.70 -19.88
CA ARG A 402 -5.24 8.27 -20.00
C ARG A 402 -5.38 7.55 -18.66
N GLU A 403 -4.91 8.16 -17.58
CA GLU A 403 -4.87 7.56 -16.24
C GLU A 403 -6.27 7.46 -15.59
N GLN A 404 -7.25 8.26 -16.04
CA GLN A 404 -8.62 8.20 -15.58
C GLN A 404 -9.60 8.39 -16.74
N GLU A 405 -10.31 7.32 -17.10
CA GLU A 405 -11.42 7.40 -18.06
C GLU A 405 -12.49 8.39 -17.56
N GLY A 406 -12.74 9.45 -18.35
CA GLY A 406 -13.72 10.49 -18.03
C GLY A 406 -13.16 11.78 -17.40
N ALA A 407 -11.84 11.91 -17.24
CA ALA A 407 -11.22 13.17 -16.78
C ALA A 407 -11.63 14.36 -17.67
N GLN A 408 -12.27 15.38 -17.08
CA GLN A 408 -12.76 16.58 -17.76
C GLN A 408 -11.65 17.64 -17.84
N VAL A 409 -10.54 17.34 -18.54
CA VAL A 409 -9.48 18.34 -18.75
C VAL A 409 -10.05 19.49 -19.58
N PRO A 410 -10.09 20.74 -19.07
CA PRO A 410 -10.63 21.87 -19.80
C PRO A 410 -9.93 22.02 -21.16
N GLY A 411 -10.70 22.33 -22.21
CA GLY A 411 -10.16 22.44 -23.58
C GLY A 411 -9.06 23.49 -23.72
N SER A 412 -9.07 24.53 -22.88
CA SER A 412 -8.07 25.60 -22.84
C SER A 412 -6.90 25.33 -21.90
N TRP A 413 -6.93 24.29 -21.06
CA TRP A 413 -5.99 24.14 -19.94
C TRP A 413 -4.52 24.16 -20.38
N VAL A 414 -4.19 23.48 -21.48
CA VAL A 414 -2.83 23.46 -22.03
C VAL A 414 -2.41 24.84 -22.52
N ASP A 415 -3.31 25.54 -23.21
CA ASP A 415 -3.03 26.87 -23.77
C ASP A 415 -2.93 27.93 -22.66
N ASP A 416 -3.80 27.84 -21.64
CA ASP A 416 -3.78 28.71 -20.45
C ASP A 416 -2.46 28.55 -19.68
N CYS A 417 -2.03 27.31 -19.43
CA CYS A 417 -0.73 27.02 -18.80
C CYS A 417 0.44 27.51 -19.66
N ALA A 418 0.39 27.28 -20.98
CA ALA A 418 1.43 27.71 -21.89
C ALA A 418 1.57 29.24 -21.95
N ASP A 419 0.46 29.96 -22.00
CA ASP A 419 0.44 31.43 -22.00
C ASP A 419 0.92 32.00 -20.66
N ALA A 420 0.50 31.41 -19.55
CA ALA A 420 0.97 31.79 -18.22
C ALA A 420 2.49 31.57 -18.05
N PHE A 421 3.00 30.43 -18.52
CA PHE A 421 4.44 30.15 -18.54
C PHE A 421 5.22 31.19 -19.35
N LEU A 422 4.76 31.51 -20.55
CA LEU A 422 5.42 32.50 -21.40
C LEU A 422 5.35 33.91 -20.82
N ALA A 423 4.24 34.26 -20.16
CA ALA A 423 4.12 35.53 -19.44
C ALA A 423 5.19 35.63 -18.34
N GLY A 424 5.31 34.61 -17.48
CA GLY A 424 6.33 34.58 -16.43
C GLY A 424 7.76 34.56 -16.98
N TYR A 425 8.00 33.88 -18.09
CA TYR A 425 9.30 33.88 -18.78
C TYR A 425 9.67 35.28 -19.29
N ALA A 426 8.71 36.00 -19.87
CA ALA A 426 8.91 37.35 -20.43
C ALA A 426 9.18 38.42 -19.37
N GLU A 427 8.75 38.22 -18.11
CA GLU A 427 9.06 39.13 -17.01
C GLU A 427 10.57 39.23 -16.73
N VAL A 428 11.29 38.11 -16.89
CA VAL A 428 12.73 38.02 -16.59
C VAL A 428 13.58 38.20 -17.85
N THR A 429 13.12 37.68 -19.00
CA THR A 429 13.78 37.84 -20.30
C THR A 429 12.85 38.58 -21.26
N PRO A 430 12.92 39.93 -21.31
CA PRO A 430 12.00 40.73 -22.11
C PRO A 430 12.11 40.41 -23.61
N GLY A 431 10.99 39.99 -24.18
CA GLY A 431 10.86 39.59 -25.58
C GLY A 431 9.65 38.68 -25.75
N THR A 432 9.03 38.68 -26.92
CA THR A 432 7.92 37.77 -27.21
C THR A 432 8.45 36.51 -27.87
N VAL A 433 8.21 35.35 -27.26
CA VAL A 433 8.39 34.05 -27.92
C VAL A 433 7.32 33.91 -28.99
N ASP A 434 7.73 33.86 -30.25
CA ASP A 434 6.83 33.67 -31.39
C ASP A 434 6.56 32.18 -31.61
N LYS A 435 5.39 31.72 -31.14
CA LYS A 435 4.92 30.33 -31.28
C LYS A 435 4.71 29.92 -32.75
N ASP A 436 4.50 30.89 -33.64
CA ASP A 436 4.24 30.64 -35.06
C ASP A 436 5.52 30.65 -35.90
N SER A 437 6.68 30.98 -35.29
CA SER A 437 7.94 30.99 -36.02
C SER A 437 8.32 29.57 -36.48
N PRO A 438 8.87 29.41 -37.71
CA PRO A 438 9.26 28.09 -38.22
C PRO A 438 10.21 27.33 -37.29
N LEU A 439 11.09 28.05 -36.59
CA LEU A 439 12.01 27.46 -35.62
C LEU A 439 11.31 26.93 -34.37
N PHE A 440 10.31 27.63 -33.83
CA PHE A 440 9.52 27.13 -32.70
C PHE A 440 8.77 25.85 -33.08
N VAL A 441 8.05 25.89 -34.21
CA VAL A 441 7.26 24.77 -34.71
C VAL A 441 8.14 23.55 -35.01
N ALA A 442 9.32 23.76 -35.59
CA ALA A 442 10.29 22.70 -35.84
C ALA A 442 10.87 22.10 -34.55
N LEU A 443 11.20 22.91 -33.54
CA LEU A 443 11.66 22.41 -32.23
C LEU A 443 10.56 21.67 -31.48
N TRP A 444 9.30 22.10 -31.60
CA TRP A 444 8.17 21.40 -31.00
C TRP A 444 7.98 20.02 -31.63
N LEU A 445 8.05 19.96 -32.96
CA LEU A 445 8.01 18.70 -33.69
C LEU A 445 9.21 17.80 -33.37
N ASP A 446 10.42 18.36 -33.26
CA ASP A 446 11.63 17.63 -32.84
C ASP A 446 11.40 16.93 -31.50
N LYS A 447 10.87 17.65 -30.49
CA LYS A 447 10.56 17.09 -29.18
C LYS A 447 9.42 16.06 -29.22
N ALA A 448 8.34 16.34 -29.95
CA ALA A 448 7.22 15.40 -30.07
C ALA A 448 7.64 14.10 -30.77
N LEU A 449 8.43 14.17 -31.83
CA LEU A 449 8.94 12.98 -32.53
C LEU A 449 9.97 12.22 -31.68
N TYR A 450 10.81 12.92 -30.92
CA TYR A 450 11.68 12.28 -29.93
C TYR A 450 10.87 11.45 -28.92
N GLU A 451 9.79 12.02 -28.38
CA GLU A 451 8.88 11.30 -27.47
C GLU A 451 8.20 10.12 -28.16
N VAL A 452 7.74 10.26 -29.42
CA VAL A 452 7.20 9.13 -30.19
C VAL A 452 8.22 7.98 -30.26
N VAL A 453 9.45 8.27 -30.69
CA VAL A 453 10.52 7.25 -30.78
C VAL A 453 10.85 6.66 -29.42
N TYR A 454 10.85 7.48 -28.36
CA TYR A 454 11.11 7.03 -27.00
C TYR A 454 10.00 6.10 -26.48
N GLU A 455 8.73 6.48 -26.64
CA GLU A 455 7.59 5.67 -26.19
C GLU A 455 7.46 4.38 -27.01
N MET A 456 7.70 4.42 -28.32
CA MET A 456 7.71 3.20 -29.16
C MET A 456 8.71 2.16 -28.64
N ARG A 457 9.86 2.61 -28.10
CA ARG A 457 10.92 1.71 -27.63
C ARG A 457 10.72 1.25 -26.18
N ASN A 458 10.07 2.07 -25.34
CA ASN A 458 10.07 1.86 -23.89
C ASN A 458 8.67 1.69 -23.29
N ARG A 459 7.64 2.39 -23.80
CA ARG A 459 6.25 2.32 -23.30
C ARG A 459 5.24 2.50 -24.46
N PRO A 460 5.05 1.48 -25.31
CA PRO A 460 4.18 1.59 -26.48
C PRO A 460 2.74 2.05 -26.18
N ASP A 461 2.21 1.77 -24.99
CA ASP A 461 0.87 2.18 -24.55
C ASP A 461 0.73 3.68 -24.24
N TRP A 462 1.83 4.44 -24.20
CA TRP A 462 1.86 5.90 -24.02
C TRP A 462 1.96 6.66 -25.35
N LEU A 463 2.14 5.94 -26.46
CA LEU A 463 2.43 6.46 -27.78
C LEU A 463 1.39 7.46 -28.33
N ALA A 464 0.12 7.31 -27.94
CA ALA A 464 -0.97 8.14 -28.42
C ALA A 464 -0.76 9.63 -28.09
N ILE A 465 -0.17 9.94 -26.93
CA ILE A 465 0.03 11.33 -26.46
C ILE A 465 0.97 12.09 -27.42
N PRO A 466 2.21 11.65 -27.67
CA PRO A 466 3.11 12.34 -28.59
C PRO A 466 2.73 12.21 -30.07
N VAL A 467 2.06 11.13 -30.48
CA VAL A 467 1.55 11.00 -31.86
C VAL A 467 0.48 12.05 -32.15
N ASN A 468 -0.48 12.25 -31.24
CA ASN A 468 -1.55 13.23 -31.44
C ASN A 468 -1.01 14.66 -31.49
N ALA A 469 0.00 14.99 -30.68
CA ALA A 469 0.68 16.28 -30.72
C ALA A 469 1.36 16.53 -32.08
N ALA A 470 2.11 15.54 -32.60
CA ALA A 470 2.76 15.64 -33.91
C ALA A 470 1.73 15.79 -35.05
N ARG A 471 0.62 15.06 -35.00
CA ARG A 471 -0.48 15.16 -35.97
C ARG A 471 -1.17 16.51 -35.95
N ARG A 472 -1.45 17.06 -34.76
CA ARG A 472 -2.08 18.39 -34.62
C ARG A 472 -1.23 19.47 -35.30
N LEU A 473 0.08 19.42 -35.08
CA LEU A 473 1.03 20.36 -35.66
C LEU A 473 1.17 20.23 -37.19
N LEU A 474 1.26 19.00 -37.71
CA LEU A 474 1.43 18.76 -39.15
C LEU A 474 0.15 18.91 -39.98
N SER A 475 -1.03 18.86 -39.35
CA SER A 475 -2.32 19.00 -40.03
C SER A 475 -2.86 20.43 -40.12
N GLY A 476 -2.32 21.37 -39.33
CA GLY A 476 -2.65 22.80 -39.39
C GLY A 476 -4.09 23.17 -38.95
N LYS A 477 -4.76 22.35 -38.13
CA LYS A 477 -6.11 22.63 -37.61
C LYS A 477 -6.06 22.95 -36.11
N ASP A 478 -6.61 24.12 -35.73
CA ASP A 478 -6.83 24.49 -34.34
C ASP A 478 -8.18 23.99 -33.78
N ALA A 479 -8.20 23.89 -32.45
CA ALA A 479 -9.20 23.26 -31.58
C ALA A 479 -10.66 23.32 -32.06
N GLY A 480 -11.26 22.13 -32.22
CA GLY A 480 -12.71 22.03 -32.43
C GLY A 480 -13.15 20.81 -33.22
N ASP A 481 -12.73 19.61 -32.85
CA ASP A 481 -13.50 18.40 -33.11
C ASP A 481 -13.13 17.37 -32.04
N GLN A 482 -14.11 16.95 -31.23
CA GLN A 482 -14.06 15.61 -30.68
C GLN A 482 -14.00 14.68 -31.89
N ALA A 483 -13.01 13.79 -31.95
CA ALA A 483 -13.09 12.65 -32.84
C ALA A 483 -14.18 11.70 -32.30
N GLY A 484 -15.43 12.12 -32.42
CA GLY A 484 -16.57 11.24 -32.39
C GLY A 484 -16.50 10.35 -33.62
N ALA A 485 -16.79 9.08 -33.41
CA ALA A 485 -17.05 8.07 -34.41
C ALA A 485 -17.58 8.64 -35.74
N ALA A 486 -16.72 8.74 -36.75
CA ALA A 486 -17.15 8.88 -38.13
C ALA A 486 -17.41 7.47 -38.67
N SER A 487 -18.54 6.89 -38.27
CA SER A 487 -19.23 5.92 -39.11
C SER A 487 -19.95 6.69 -40.22
N GLU A 488 -19.36 6.74 -41.41
CA GLU A 488 -20.12 6.75 -42.66
C GLU A 488 -19.25 6.09 -43.73
N GLY A 489 -19.51 4.81 -43.95
CA GLY A 489 -19.02 4.13 -45.13
C GLY A 489 -19.79 4.61 -46.35
N ASN A 490 -19.06 5.04 -47.38
CA ASN A 490 -19.15 4.39 -48.69
C ASN A 490 -18.06 4.94 -49.62
N GLU A 491 -17.51 4.02 -50.41
CA GLU A 491 -16.59 4.25 -51.52
C GLU A 491 -15.20 4.75 -51.15
N MET A 492 -14.24 3.81 -51.09
CA MET A 492 -13.03 3.82 -51.91
C MET A 492 -12.31 2.48 -51.74
N THR A 493 -12.57 1.58 -52.68
CA THR A 493 -11.81 0.34 -52.90
C THR A 493 -10.37 0.69 -53.29
N GLY A 494 -9.38 0.22 -52.52
CA GLY A 494 -7.98 0.36 -52.90
C GLY A 494 -7.04 -0.42 -51.98
N SER A 495 -6.91 -1.73 -52.22
CA SER A 495 -5.95 -2.59 -51.53
C SER A 495 -4.51 -2.18 -51.86
N ALA A 496 -3.73 -1.73 -50.88
CA ALA A 496 -2.29 -1.76 -50.96
C ALA A 496 -1.83 -3.15 -50.49
N ARG A 497 -1.64 -4.08 -51.44
CA ARG A 497 -0.97 -5.36 -51.18
C ARG A 497 0.52 -5.10 -51.01
N THR A 498 1.06 -5.45 -49.85
CA THR A 498 2.50 -5.67 -49.64
C THR A 498 2.83 -7.07 -50.17
N ASP A 499 3.71 -7.16 -51.17
CA ASP A 499 4.08 -8.42 -51.85
C ASP A 499 4.98 -9.36 -50.99
N HIS A 500 4.87 -9.33 -49.66
CA HIS A 500 5.55 -10.27 -48.76
C HIS A 500 4.51 -11.27 -48.20
N PRO A 501 4.72 -12.60 -48.33
CA PRO A 501 3.78 -13.56 -47.76
C PRO A 501 3.77 -13.42 -46.22
N GLY A 502 2.61 -13.16 -45.64
CA GLY A 502 2.40 -13.13 -44.19
C GLY A 502 2.74 -14.49 -43.57
N VAL A 503 3.90 -14.59 -42.94
CA VAL A 503 4.32 -15.77 -42.19
C VAL A 503 4.13 -15.47 -40.70
N PRO A 504 3.60 -16.41 -39.90
CA PRO A 504 3.48 -16.20 -38.46
C PRO A 504 4.81 -15.81 -37.82
N LEU A 505 4.79 -14.85 -36.89
CA LEU A 505 5.95 -14.49 -36.08
C LEU A 505 6.55 -15.72 -35.42
N HIS A 506 7.83 -16.03 -35.65
CA HIS A 506 8.43 -17.28 -35.19
C HIS A 506 8.46 -17.40 -33.67
N VAL A 507 8.03 -18.56 -33.15
CA VAL A 507 8.14 -18.93 -31.73
C VAL A 507 8.77 -20.31 -31.63
N ASP A 508 9.73 -20.46 -30.72
CA ASP A 508 10.39 -21.75 -30.47
C ASP A 508 9.38 -22.83 -30.02
N ALA A 509 9.53 -24.06 -30.53
CA ALA A 509 8.61 -25.16 -30.22
C ALA A 509 8.55 -25.49 -28.73
N GLY A 510 9.65 -25.31 -27.98
CA GLY A 510 9.68 -25.49 -26.53
C GLY A 510 8.91 -24.39 -25.79
N ILE A 511 8.90 -23.15 -26.32
CA ILE A 511 8.05 -22.07 -25.80
C ILE A 511 6.58 -22.38 -26.08
N LEU A 512 6.22 -22.78 -27.32
CA LEU A 512 4.85 -23.17 -27.67
C LEU A 512 4.35 -24.32 -26.80
N GLY A 513 5.20 -25.31 -26.50
CA GLY A 513 4.87 -26.39 -25.57
C GLY A 513 4.61 -25.90 -24.15
N ARG A 514 5.40 -24.94 -23.63
CA ARG A 514 5.14 -24.34 -22.30
C ARG A 514 3.88 -23.48 -22.30
N ILE A 515 3.65 -22.69 -23.34
CA ILE A 515 2.44 -21.87 -23.51
C ILE A 515 1.18 -22.75 -23.54
N ALA A 516 1.17 -23.77 -24.41
CA ALA A 516 0.07 -24.72 -24.50
C ALA A 516 -0.21 -25.41 -23.17
N ASN A 517 0.84 -25.72 -22.40
CA ASN A 517 0.63 -26.32 -21.10
C ASN A 517 0.31 -25.30 -20.02
N GLY A 518 0.36 -23.98 -20.23
CA GLY A 518 0.18 -22.95 -19.19
C GLY A 518 1.36 -22.83 -18.21
N GLU A 519 2.59 -23.07 -18.69
CA GLU A 519 3.85 -23.08 -17.90
C GLU A 519 4.79 -21.93 -18.26
N HIS A 520 4.28 -20.90 -18.95
CA HIS A 520 5.08 -19.74 -19.34
C HIS A 520 4.73 -18.53 -18.47
N HIS A 521 5.75 -17.80 -18.01
CA HIS A 521 5.57 -16.63 -17.14
C HIS A 521 4.96 -15.41 -17.86
N ALA A 522 5.06 -15.36 -19.19
CA ALA A 522 4.54 -14.27 -20.03
C ALA A 522 3.71 -14.84 -21.19
N PRO A 523 2.51 -15.36 -20.96
CA PRO A 523 1.68 -15.93 -22.03
C PRO A 523 1.26 -14.88 -23.07
N HIS A 524 1.02 -13.64 -22.63
CA HIS A 524 0.69 -12.49 -23.48
C HIS A 524 1.81 -12.12 -24.47
N SER A 525 3.05 -12.59 -24.30
CA SER A 525 4.12 -12.36 -25.29
C SER A 525 4.08 -13.33 -26.47
N VAL A 526 3.16 -14.31 -26.45
CA VAL A 526 3.00 -15.31 -27.50
C VAL A 526 1.54 -15.40 -27.95
N LEU A 527 0.61 -15.44 -27.00
CA LEU A 527 -0.84 -15.49 -27.24
C LEU A 527 -1.41 -14.07 -27.41
N GLY A 528 -2.59 -13.97 -28.00
CA GLY A 528 -3.18 -12.71 -28.41
C GLY A 528 -2.66 -12.27 -29.77
N ALA A 529 -2.80 -10.98 -30.05
CA ALA A 529 -2.41 -10.39 -31.32
C ALA A 529 -1.07 -9.66 -31.23
N HIS A 530 -0.18 -9.94 -32.19
CA HIS A 530 1.17 -9.40 -32.27
C HIS A 530 1.43 -8.84 -33.66
N LEU A 531 1.83 -7.57 -33.73
CA LEU A 531 2.21 -6.92 -34.98
C LEU A 531 3.65 -7.31 -35.35
N ASP A 532 3.89 -7.65 -36.61
CA ASP A 532 5.24 -7.78 -37.16
C ASP A 532 5.75 -6.44 -37.73
N ASP A 533 7.03 -6.41 -38.09
CA ASP A 533 7.71 -5.22 -38.66
C ASP A 533 7.11 -4.76 -40.02
N TYR A 534 6.32 -5.61 -40.67
CA TYR A 534 5.67 -5.35 -41.96
C TYR A 534 4.20 -4.96 -41.81
N GLY A 535 3.69 -4.93 -40.58
CA GLY A 535 2.31 -4.58 -40.22
C GLY A 535 1.34 -5.75 -40.17
N HIS A 536 1.75 -6.99 -40.49
CA HIS A 536 0.84 -8.13 -40.37
C HIS A 536 0.55 -8.41 -38.89
N VAL A 537 -0.68 -8.85 -38.62
CA VAL A 537 -1.11 -9.23 -37.28
C VAL A 537 -1.06 -10.75 -37.18
N THR A 538 -0.13 -11.27 -36.39
CA THR A 538 -0.13 -12.68 -35.97
C THR A 538 -1.03 -12.82 -34.74
N ILE A 539 -2.11 -13.58 -34.85
CA ILE A 539 -3.01 -13.90 -33.74
C ILE A 539 -2.77 -15.34 -33.33
N ARG A 540 -2.51 -15.56 -32.03
CA ARG A 540 -2.40 -16.90 -31.44
C ARG A 540 -3.37 -17.10 -30.30
N THR A 541 -3.88 -18.32 -30.19
CA THR A 541 -4.74 -18.74 -29.08
C THR A 541 -4.46 -20.19 -28.72
N VAL A 542 -4.75 -20.59 -27.47
CA VAL A 542 -4.72 -22.00 -27.05
C VAL A 542 -6.16 -22.51 -27.00
N LYS A 543 -6.47 -23.52 -27.82
CA LYS A 543 -7.73 -24.24 -27.81
C LYS A 543 -7.47 -25.74 -27.94
N HIS A 544 -7.32 -26.39 -26.80
CA HIS A 544 -7.02 -27.82 -26.78
C HIS A 544 -8.21 -28.61 -27.33
N LEU A 545 -7.95 -29.62 -28.18
CA LEU A 545 -8.99 -30.50 -28.73
C LEU A 545 -10.02 -29.80 -29.66
N ALA A 546 -9.83 -28.53 -30.00
CA ALA A 546 -10.66 -27.89 -31.03
C ALA A 546 -10.46 -28.58 -32.40
N GLU A 547 -11.53 -28.68 -33.18
CA GLU A 547 -11.47 -29.15 -34.58
C GLU A 547 -11.10 -28.03 -35.54
N SER A 548 -11.58 -26.82 -35.25
CA SER A 548 -11.25 -25.61 -36.00
C SER A 548 -11.37 -24.37 -35.14
N VAL A 549 -10.50 -23.40 -35.40
CA VAL A 549 -10.56 -22.05 -34.81
C VAL A 549 -10.53 -21.02 -35.94
N THR A 550 -11.37 -19.99 -35.85
CA THR A 550 -11.49 -18.93 -36.85
C THR A 550 -11.50 -17.57 -36.16
N VAL A 551 -10.68 -16.64 -36.62
CA VAL A 551 -10.73 -15.24 -36.16
C VAL A 551 -11.88 -14.53 -36.85
N ILE A 552 -12.75 -13.88 -36.08
CA ILE A 552 -13.86 -13.05 -36.56
C ILE A 552 -13.49 -11.59 -36.33
N THR A 553 -13.52 -10.79 -37.39
CA THR A 553 -13.37 -9.33 -37.33
C THR A 553 -14.53 -8.65 -38.04
N ALA A 554 -14.65 -7.33 -37.90
CA ALA A 554 -15.64 -6.56 -38.65
C ALA A 554 -15.49 -6.68 -40.19
N ALA A 555 -14.30 -7.03 -40.68
CA ALA A 555 -14.03 -7.20 -42.11
C ALA A 555 -14.24 -8.63 -42.64
N GLY A 556 -14.45 -9.61 -41.75
CA GLY A 556 -14.67 -11.00 -42.12
C GLY A 556 -13.96 -12.00 -41.22
N GLU A 557 -13.98 -13.25 -41.68
CA GLU A 557 -13.50 -14.41 -40.96
C GLU A 557 -12.20 -14.95 -41.56
N VAL A 558 -11.22 -15.30 -40.71
CA VAL A 558 -9.93 -15.88 -41.11
C VAL A 558 -9.70 -17.19 -40.36
N PRO A 559 -9.65 -18.35 -41.05
CA PRO A 559 -9.38 -19.62 -40.39
C PRO A 559 -7.95 -19.65 -39.83
N MET A 560 -7.79 -20.19 -38.63
CA MET A 560 -6.48 -20.42 -38.00
C MET A 560 -5.95 -21.79 -38.37
N GLU A 561 -4.63 -21.91 -38.48
CA GLU A 561 -3.93 -23.18 -38.62
C GLU A 561 -3.49 -23.70 -37.25
N HIS A 562 -3.53 -25.01 -37.06
CA HIS A 562 -2.96 -25.65 -35.86
C HIS A 562 -1.44 -25.62 -35.96
N GLU A 563 -0.79 -24.89 -35.06
CA GLU A 563 0.67 -24.71 -35.07
C GLU A 563 1.36 -25.85 -34.31
N ALA A 564 1.04 -26.00 -33.02
CA ALA A 564 1.54 -27.10 -32.18
C ALA A 564 0.75 -27.21 -30.86
N HIS A 565 0.63 -28.42 -30.29
CA HIS A 565 0.17 -28.66 -28.92
C HIS A 565 -1.20 -28.06 -28.51
N GLY A 566 -2.02 -27.62 -29.47
CA GLY A 566 -3.30 -26.93 -29.23
C GLY A 566 -3.22 -25.40 -29.35
N VAL A 567 -2.04 -24.86 -29.69
CA VAL A 567 -1.87 -23.49 -30.16
C VAL A 567 -2.33 -23.40 -31.61
N TRP A 568 -3.19 -22.43 -31.89
CA TRP A 568 -3.68 -22.07 -33.20
C TRP A 568 -3.14 -20.70 -33.59
N VAL A 569 -2.85 -20.51 -34.87
CA VAL A 569 -2.28 -19.26 -35.40
C VAL A 569 -2.97 -18.82 -36.68
N ALA A 570 -3.23 -17.52 -36.80
CA ALA A 570 -3.60 -16.89 -38.06
C ALA A 570 -2.73 -15.65 -38.28
N VAL A 571 -2.45 -15.37 -39.55
CA VAL A 571 -1.84 -14.10 -39.97
C VAL A 571 -2.87 -13.33 -40.75
N MET A 572 -3.11 -12.09 -40.34
CA MET A 572 -4.06 -11.21 -40.96
C MET A 572 -3.36 -9.98 -41.50
N GLU A 573 -3.81 -9.54 -42.67
CA GLU A 573 -3.54 -8.19 -43.13
C GLU A 573 -4.29 -7.21 -42.22
N PRO A 574 -3.62 -6.19 -41.67
CA PRO A 574 -4.30 -5.22 -40.84
C PRO A 574 -5.27 -4.41 -41.72
N LEU A 575 -6.48 -4.16 -41.22
CA LEU A 575 -7.43 -3.27 -41.92
C LEU A 575 -6.94 -1.81 -41.94
N GLN A 576 -6.11 -1.47 -40.96
CA GLN A 576 -5.41 -0.21 -40.83
C GLN A 576 -3.97 -0.50 -40.42
N GLN A 577 -2.99 -0.04 -41.21
CA GLN A 577 -1.57 -0.27 -40.96
C GLN A 577 -1.18 0.11 -39.52
N GLY A 578 -0.47 -0.80 -38.83
CA GLY A 578 -0.01 -0.61 -37.46
C GLY A 578 -1.08 -0.78 -36.37
N HIS A 579 -2.27 -1.26 -36.72
CA HIS A 579 -3.37 -1.48 -35.76
C HIS A 579 -3.77 -2.94 -35.69
N VAL A 580 -3.94 -3.46 -34.46
CA VAL A 580 -4.59 -4.75 -34.21
C VAL A 580 -6.10 -4.55 -34.27
N PRO A 581 -6.82 -5.19 -35.20
CA PRO A 581 -8.27 -5.05 -35.27
C PRO A 581 -8.94 -5.65 -34.03
N ASP A 582 -10.12 -5.13 -33.69
CA ASP A 582 -11.01 -5.81 -32.75
C ASP A 582 -11.43 -7.18 -33.32
N TYR A 583 -11.31 -8.25 -32.53
CA TYR A 583 -11.58 -9.60 -32.98
C TYR A 583 -12.22 -10.51 -31.92
N ARG A 584 -12.92 -11.55 -32.40
CA ARG A 584 -13.40 -12.69 -31.61
C ARG A 584 -12.90 -13.98 -32.23
N LEU A 585 -13.08 -15.09 -31.53
CA LEU A 585 -12.73 -16.41 -32.02
C LEU A 585 -14.00 -17.27 -32.12
N ALA A 586 -14.28 -17.83 -33.29
CA ALA A 586 -15.20 -18.95 -33.45
C ALA A 586 -14.43 -20.25 -33.25
N VAL A 587 -14.77 -20.98 -32.20
CA VAL A 587 -14.14 -22.26 -31.85
C VAL A 587 -15.16 -23.38 -32.02
N THR A 588 -14.77 -24.45 -32.73
CA THR A 588 -15.62 -25.65 -32.89
C THR A 588 -14.94 -26.85 -32.25
N TYR A 589 -15.70 -27.57 -31.41
CA TYR A 589 -15.26 -28.81 -30.76
C TYR A 589 -16.02 -30.02 -31.31
N PRO A 590 -15.50 -31.25 -31.17
CA PRO A 590 -16.14 -32.44 -31.72
C PRO A 590 -17.59 -32.62 -31.26
N GLY A 591 -18.52 -32.61 -32.21
CA GLY A 591 -19.95 -32.79 -31.95
C GLY A 591 -20.67 -31.59 -31.32
N ALA A 592 -20.04 -30.40 -31.31
CA ALA A 592 -20.63 -29.15 -30.82
C ALA A 592 -20.75 -28.11 -31.95
N GLU A 593 -21.74 -27.22 -31.84
CA GLU A 593 -21.84 -26.05 -32.72
C GLU A 593 -20.72 -25.05 -32.43
N PRO A 594 -20.28 -24.22 -33.40
CA PRO A 594 -19.27 -23.19 -33.17
C PRO A 594 -19.68 -22.20 -32.07
N VAL A 595 -18.78 -21.93 -31.14
CA VAL A 595 -18.98 -20.93 -30.07
C VAL A 595 -18.08 -19.73 -30.35
N THR A 596 -18.68 -18.53 -30.34
CA THR A 596 -17.92 -17.27 -30.43
C THR A 596 -17.50 -16.86 -29.03
N VAL A 597 -16.20 -16.68 -28.84
CA VAL A 597 -15.58 -16.25 -27.57
C VAL A 597 -14.65 -15.07 -27.82
N ASP A 598 -14.44 -14.25 -26.79
CA ASP A 598 -13.38 -13.26 -26.81
C ASP A 598 -12.06 -13.86 -26.29
N GLU A 599 -10.95 -13.22 -26.61
CA GLU A 599 -9.60 -13.74 -26.34
C GLU A 599 -8.99 -13.06 -25.12
N PRO A 600 -8.78 -13.74 -23.98
CA PRO A 600 -8.13 -13.17 -22.79
C PRO A 600 -6.79 -12.46 -23.08
N TYR A 601 -5.96 -13.01 -23.96
CA TYR A 601 -4.58 -12.54 -24.14
C TYR A 601 -4.43 -11.28 -25.00
N ARG A 602 -5.53 -10.68 -25.46
CA ARG A 602 -5.49 -9.39 -26.18
C ARG A 602 -5.55 -8.17 -25.25
N TYR A 603 -5.83 -8.37 -23.97
CA TYR A 603 -6.05 -7.30 -23.01
C TYR A 603 -4.74 -6.84 -22.36
N LEU A 604 -4.61 -5.53 -22.17
CA LEU A 604 -3.49 -4.91 -21.44
C LEU A 604 -3.54 -5.25 -19.94
N PRO A 605 -2.43 -5.07 -19.19
CA PRO A 605 -2.41 -5.22 -17.72
C PRO A 605 -3.52 -4.44 -17.04
N THR A 606 -4.29 -5.11 -16.19
CA THR A 606 -5.33 -4.46 -15.36
C THR A 606 -4.80 -3.86 -14.06
N VAL A 607 -3.51 -4.08 -13.75
CA VAL A 607 -2.82 -3.52 -12.58
C VAL A 607 -1.84 -2.44 -13.05
N GLY A 608 -1.95 -1.23 -12.49
CA GLY A 608 -1.12 -0.08 -12.88
C GLY A 608 0.28 -0.08 -12.25
N GLU A 609 1.20 0.68 -12.84
CA GLU A 609 2.59 0.78 -12.34
C GLU A 609 2.68 1.41 -10.93
N VAL A 610 1.79 2.35 -10.61
CA VAL A 610 1.71 2.98 -9.28
C VAL A 610 1.29 1.95 -8.23
N ASP A 611 0.32 1.10 -8.56
CA ASP A 611 -0.15 0.05 -7.66
C ASP A 611 0.97 -0.95 -7.39
N LEU A 612 1.66 -1.41 -8.44
CA LEU A 612 2.81 -2.31 -8.30
C LEU A 612 3.92 -1.70 -7.44
N HIS A 613 4.16 -0.39 -7.56
CA HIS A 613 5.13 0.33 -6.75
C HIS A 613 4.71 0.36 -5.27
N LEU A 614 3.47 0.74 -4.97
CA LEU A 614 2.95 0.79 -3.59
C LEU A 614 2.87 -0.60 -2.95
N ILE A 615 2.54 -1.64 -3.72
CA ILE A 615 2.61 -3.04 -3.29
C ILE A 615 4.05 -3.40 -2.90
N GLY A 616 5.03 -3.06 -3.74
CA GLY A 616 6.45 -3.31 -3.47
C GLY A 616 7.02 -2.52 -2.29
N GLU A 617 6.43 -1.37 -1.94
CA GLU A 617 6.76 -0.61 -0.72
C GLU A 617 5.97 -1.08 0.52
N GLY A 618 4.92 -1.88 0.31
CA GLY A 618 4.01 -2.36 1.36
C GLY A 618 3.18 -1.26 2.00
N ARG A 619 2.75 -0.29 1.19
CA ARG A 619 2.03 0.92 1.63
C ARG A 619 0.75 1.17 0.83
N HIS A 620 0.21 0.13 0.19
CA HIS A 620 -0.98 0.21 -0.62
C HIS A 620 -2.23 0.11 0.28
N GLU A 621 -2.70 1.25 0.79
CA GLU A 621 -3.83 1.32 1.74
C GLU A 621 -5.14 0.72 1.19
N LYS A 622 -5.32 0.65 -0.14
CA LYS A 622 -6.50 0.05 -0.81
C LYS A 622 -6.18 -1.20 -1.64
N LEU A 623 -5.33 -2.09 -1.10
CA LEU A 623 -4.79 -3.26 -1.81
C LEU A 623 -5.87 -4.13 -2.48
N TRP A 624 -7.04 -4.26 -1.84
CA TRP A 624 -8.18 -5.05 -2.31
C TRP A 624 -8.84 -4.49 -3.57
N GLN A 625 -8.55 -3.26 -3.99
CA GLN A 625 -9.07 -2.72 -5.26
C GLN A 625 -8.22 -3.14 -6.47
N VAL A 626 -7.07 -3.77 -6.21
CA VAL A 626 -6.08 -4.12 -7.24
C VAL A 626 -5.82 -5.62 -7.30
N LEU A 627 -5.61 -6.26 -6.14
CA LEU A 627 -5.43 -7.71 -6.04
C LEU A 627 -6.75 -8.41 -5.75
N GLY A 628 -6.88 -9.65 -6.21
CA GLY A 628 -8.10 -10.45 -6.10
C GLY A 628 -8.79 -10.62 -7.46
N ALA A 629 -10.11 -10.79 -7.43
CA ALA A 629 -10.95 -10.90 -8.61
C ALA A 629 -11.94 -9.74 -8.71
N HIS A 630 -11.88 -8.96 -9.80
CA HIS A 630 -12.73 -7.80 -10.02
C HIS A 630 -13.47 -7.89 -11.35
N VAL A 631 -14.77 -7.63 -11.33
CA VAL A 631 -15.56 -7.51 -12.55
C VAL A 631 -15.12 -6.24 -13.31
N GLN A 632 -14.90 -6.37 -14.62
CA GLN A 632 -14.53 -5.27 -15.51
C GLN A 632 -15.48 -5.23 -16.71
N HIS A 633 -15.74 -4.02 -17.22
CA HIS A 633 -16.63 -3.77 -18.33
C HIS A 633 -15.89 -2.99 -19.42
N TYR A 634 -15.72 -3.58 -20.60
CA TYR A 634 -15.06 -2.96 -21.75
C TYR A 634 -16.04 -2.73 -22.91
N LYS A 635 -15.93 -1.58 -23.57
CA LYS A 635 -16.66 -1.30 -24.82
C LYS A 635 -15.92 -1.90 -26.00
N SER A 636 -16.64 -2.55 -26.92
CA SER A 636 -16.06 -3.16 -28.12
C SER A 636 -16.98 -3.04 -29.33
N SER A 637 -16.38 -2.91 -30.52
CA SER A 637 -17.08 -2.79 -31.79
C SER A 637 -17.82 -4.06 -32.20
N LEU A 638 -17.44 -5.20 -31.62
CA LEU A 638 -18.07 -6.51 -31.78
C LEU A 638 -19.02 -6.85 -30.62
N GLY A 639 -19.44 -5.85 -29.86
CA GLY A 639 -20.30 -5.96 -28.68
C GLY A 639 -19.50 -5.81 -27.38
N ASP A 640 -20.11 -5.16 -26.39
CA ASP A 640 -19.53 -4.94 -25.06
C ASP A 640 -19.03 -6.25 -24.43
N VAL A 641 -17.96 -6.16 -23.65
CA VAL A 641 -17.29 -7.30 -23.02
C VAL A 641 -17.28 -7.11 -21.53
N ASP A 642 -18.01 -7.99 -20.86
CA ASP A 642 -17.93 -8.17 -19.41
C ASP A 642 -16.98 -9.33 -19.12
N GLY A 643 -16.20 -9.21 -18.04
CA GLY A 643 -15.30 -10.27 -17.61
C GLY A 643 -14.74 -10.00 -16.23
N VAL A 644 -13.74 -10.79 -15.84
CA VAL A 644 -13.10 -10.65 -14.53
C VAL A 644 -11.59 -10.54 -14.69
N SER A 645 -11.00 -9.53 -14.06
CA SER A 645 -9.55 -9.44 -13.85
C SER A 645 -9.18 -10.22 -12.59
N PHE A 646 -8.16 -11.06 -12.70
CA PHE A 646 -7.59 -11.82 -11.60
C PHE A 646 -6.15 -11.37 -11.38
N ALA A 647 -5.80 -10.98 -10.15
CA ALA A 647 -4.43 -10.60 -9.79
C ALA A 647 -4.01 -11.21 -8.45
N VAL A 648 -2.83 -11.83 -8.41
CA VAL A 648 -2.33 -12.54 -7.22
C VAL A 648 -0.83 -12.36 -7.02
N TRP A 649 -0.40 -12.19 -5.77
CA TRP A 649 1.02 -12.11 -5.40
C TRP A 649 1.58 -13.52 -5.16
N ALA A 650 2.53 -13.93 -5.99
CA ALA A 650 3.20 -15.24 -5.94
C ALA A 650 4.63 -15.12 -6.50
N PRO A 651 5.55 -14.43 -5.80
CA PRO A 651 6.84 -14.00 -6.34
C PRO A 651 7.77 -15.17 -6.71
N ASN A 652 7.65 -16.32 -6.07
CA ASN A 652 8.51 -17.48 -6.33
C ASN A 652 7.95 -18.43 -7.40
N ALA A 653 6.73 -18.16 -7.90
CA ALA A 653 6.07 -19.00 -8.88
C ALA A 653 6.82 -18.99 -10.23
N GLN A 654 6.84 -20.15 -10.90
CA GLN A 654 7.32 -20.25 -12.29
C GLN A 654 6.23 -19.90 -13.29
N ALA A 655 4.98 -20.17 -12.94
CA ALA A 655 3.78 -19.91 -13.72
C ALA A 655 2.56 -19.94 -12.80
N VAL A 656 1.54 -19.14 -13.11
CA VAL A 656 0.26 -19.14 -12.41
C VAL A 656 -0.87 -19.29 -13.42
N ARG A 657 -1.92 -20.01 -13.05
CA ARG A 657 -3.16 -20.15 -13.82
C ARG A 657 -4.35 -19.90 -12.92
N VAL A 658 -5.46 -19.55 -13.52
CA VAL A 658 -6.74 -19.53 -12.82
C VAL A 658 -7.65 -20.60 -13.40
N LYS A 659 -8.26 -21.37 -12.51
CA LYS A 659 -9.22 -22.40 -12.86
C LYS A 659 -10.51 -22.21 -12.09
N GLY A 660 -11.62 -22.59 -12.69
CA GLY A 660 -12.93 -22.41 -12.10
C GLY A 660 -14.03 -23.04 -12.95
N ASP A 661 -15.28 -22.74 -12.60
CA ASP A 661 -16.44 -23.30 -13.30
C ASP A 661 -16.43 -22.95 -14.80
N PHE A 662 -15.95 -21.75 -15.14
CA PHE A 662 -15.90 -21.21 -16.50
C PHE A 662 -14.90 -21.90 -17.43
N ASN A 663 -13.97 -22.70 -16.90
CA ASN A 663 -13.01 -23.48 -17.69
C ASN A 663 -12.96 -24.95 -17.25
N ALA A 664 -14.05 -25.46 -16.67
CA ALA A 664 -14.18 -26.84 -16.21
C ALA A 664 -13.04 -27.28 -15.27
N TRP A 665 -12.53 -26.34 -14.47
CA TRP A 665 -11.42 -26.55 -13.53
C TRP A 665 -10.08 -26.93 -14.21
N ASP A 666 -9.87 -26.51 -15.45
CA ASP A 666 -8.61 -26.64 -16.19
C ASP A 666 -8.04 -25.27 -16.57
N GLY A 667 -7.00 -24.84 -15.85
CA GLY A 667 -6.40 -23.51 -16.03
C GLY A 667 -5.46 -23.36 -17.23
N ARG A 668 -5.23 -24.41 -18.04
CA ARG A 668 -4.21 -24.37 -19.12
C ARG A 668 -4.47 -23.29 -20.17
N GLU A 669 -5.74 -22.96 -20.43
CA GLU A 669 -6.12 -21.87 -21.35
C GLU A 669 -6.11 -20.49 -20.67
N ASN A 670 -6.04 -20.42 -19.33
CA ASN A 670 -6.12 -19.18 -18.54
C ASN A 670 -4.88 -19.02 -17.63
N SER A 671 -3.70 -18.99 -18.25
CA SER A 671 -2.42 -18.70 -17.61
C SER A 671 -2.20 -17.19 -17.42
N LEU A 672 -1.74 -16.78 -16.23
CA LEU A 672 -1.48 -15.38 -15.89
C LEU A 672 -0.11 -14.93 -16.40
N ARG A 673 0.04 -13.63 -16.69
CA ARG A 673 1.36 -13.00 -16.91
C ARG A 673 1.95 -12.52 -15.59
N SER A 674 3.26 -12.66 -15.44
CA SER A 674 4.03 -12.01 -14.39
C SER A 674 4.28 -10.54 -14.75
N LEU A 675 3.98 -9.63 -13.82
CA LEU A 675 4.21 -8.19 -13.95
C LEU A 675 5.61 -7.81 -13.43
N GLY A 676 6.63 -8.47 -13.96
CA GLY A 676 8.04 -8.19 -13.70
C GLY A 676 8.48 -8.53 -12.27
N SER A 677 9.30 -7.66 -11.67
CA SER A 677 9.91 -7.89 -10.36
C SER A 677 8.96 -7.68 -9.18
N SER A 678 7.70 -7.30 -9.41
CA SER A 678 6.69 -7.11 -8.37
C SER A 678 6.25 -8.43 -7.72
N GLY A 679 6.41 -9.55 -8.43
CA GLY A 679 5.87 -10.84 -8.01
C GLY A 679 4.35 -10.97 -8.17
N VAL A 680 3.69 -9.96 -8.77
CA VAL A 680 2.26 -9.98 -9.07
C VAL A 680 2.02 -10.67 -10.41
N TRP A 681 1.01 -11.53 -10.45
CA TRP A 681 0.53 -12.24 -11.63
C TRP A 681 -0.87 -11.77 -11.96
N GLU A 682 -1.19 -11.56 -13.24
CA GLU A 682 -2.50 -11.06 -13.63
C GLU A 682 -3.01 -11.63 -14.98
N ILE A 683 -4.34 -11.70 -15.12
CA ILE A 683 -5.06 -11.93 -16.38
C ILE A 683 -6.48 -11.33 -16.31
N PHE A 684 -6.97 -10.79 -17.43
CA PHE A 684 -8.39 -10.53 -17.63
C PHE A 684 -9.04 -11.64 -18.46
N ILE A 685 -10.17 -12.19 -17.99
CA ILE A 685 -10.91 -13.25 -18.68
C ILE A 685 -12.30 -12.76 -19.06
N PRO A 686 -12.56 -12.54 -20.36
CA PRO A 686 -13.90 -12.24 -20.87
C PRO A 686 -14.91 -13.36 -20.57
N GLY A 687 -16.16 -12.97 -20.33
CA GLY A 687 -17.29 -13.88 -20.15
C GLY A 687 -17.40 -14.52 -18.77
N VAL A 688 -16.44 -14.31 -17.88
CA VAL A 688 -16.59 -14.68 -16.46
C VAL A 688 -17.51 -13.66 -15.79
N THR A 689 -18.47 -14.15 -15.01
CA THR A 689 -19.46 -13.32 -14.32
C THR A 689 -19.30 -13.42 -12.81
N ALA A 690 -19.84 -12.43 -12.09
CA ALA A 690 -20.04 -12.53 -10.65
C ALA A 690 -20.76 -13.85 -10.28
N GLY A 691 -20.33 -14.45 -9.18
CA GLY A 691 -20.81 -15.76 -8.72
C GLY A 691 -19.98 -16.95 -9.20
N ALA A 692 -19.08 -16.80 -10.18
CA ALA A 692 -18.20 -17.89 -10.60
C ALA A 692 -17.24 -18.33 -9.48
N CYS A 693 -17.10 -19.64 -9.27
CA CYS A 693 -16.09 -20.19 -8.35
C CYS A 693 -14.74 -20.36 -9.07
N TYR A 694 -13.65 -20.04 -8.39
CA TYR A 694 -12.29 -20.13 -8.91
C TYR A 694 -11.23 -20.44 -7.85
N LYS A 695 -10.05 -20.88 -8.31
CA LYS A 695 -8.80 -21.04 -7.58
C LYS A 695 -7.62 -20.69 -8.47
N PHE A 696 -6.49 -20.38 -7.85
CA PHE A 696 -5.20 -20.30 -8.52
C PHE A 696 -4.50 -21.66 -8.53
N GLU A 697 -3.97 -22.06 -9.69
CA GLU A 697 -2.96 -23.11 -9.78
C GLU A 697 -1.60 -22.45 -9.90
N ILE A 698 -0.67 -22.78 -9.01
CA ILE A 698 0.65 -22.16 -8.93
C ILE A 698 1.71 -23.23 -9.16
N ARG A 699 2.58 -23.02 -10.15
CA ARG A 699 3.78 -23.84 -10.34
C ARG A 699 4.87 -23.33 -9.44
N THR A 700 5.21 -24.12 -8.44
CA THR A 700 6.24 -23.76 -7.48
C THR A 700 7.61 -23.67 -8.13
N ARG A 701 8.56 -23.03 -7.45
CA ARG A 701 9.97 -23.01 -7.87
C ARG A 701 10.58 -24.41 -8.00
N ALA A 702 10.06 -25.39 -7.27
CA ALA A 702 10.46 -26.80 -7.34
C ALA A 702 9.81 -27.56 -8.52
N GLY A 703 8.91 -26.93 -9.28
CA GLY A 703 8.35 -27.45 -10.53
C GLY A 703 7.07 -28.28 -10.39
N TYR A 704 6.49 -28.42 -9.19
CA TYR A 704 5.20 -29.06 -8.98
C TYR A 704 4.07 -28.02 -8.87
N TRP A 705 2.82 -28.43 -9.07
CA TRP A 705 1.64 -27.56 -8.98
C TRP A 705 0.98 -27.63 -7.61
N VAL A 706 0.53 -26.48 -7.11
CA VAL A 706 -0.34 -26.36 -5.93
C VAL A 706 -1.60 -25.61 -6.30
N GLU A 707 -2.69 -25.90 -5.58
CA GLU A 707 -3.97 -25.20 -5.74
C GLU A 707 -4.23 -24.31 -4.53
N LYS A 708 -4.62 -23.07 -4.79
CA LYS A 708 -4.81 -22.05 -3.78
C LYS A 708 -6.13 -21.31 -3.95
N ALA A 709 -6.86 -21.14 -2.85
CA ALA A 709 -7.86 -20.09 -2.76
C ALA A 709 -7.17 -18.73 -2.87
N ASP A 710 -7.90 -17.74 -3.36
CA ASP A 710 -7.42 -16.36 -3.48
C ASP A 710 -7.23 -15.75 -2.07
N PRO A 711 -6.02 -15.27 -1.71
CA PRO A 711 -5.81 -14.53 -0.47
C PRO A 711 -6.72 -13.29 -0.34
N LEU A 712 -7.09 -12.69 -1.47
CA LEU A 712 -7.97 -11.51 -1.59
C LEU A 712 -9.37 -11.90 -2.07
N ALA A 713 -9.85 -13.11 -1.75
CA ALA A 713 -11.23 -13.50 -2.05
C ALA A 713 -12.23 -12.56 -1.35
N PHE A 714 -13.18 -12.01 -2.10
CA PHE A 714 -14.30 -11.21 -1.56
C PHE A 714 -15.54 -12.04 -1.23
N GLY A 715 -15.59 -13.26 -1.75
CA GLY A 715 -16.58 -14.27 -1.42
C GLY A 715 -16.00 -15.66 -1.58
N THR A 716 -16.68 -16.65 -1.03
CA THR A 716 -16.21 -18.03 -0.93
C THR A 716 -17.35 -19.02 -1.17
N GLU A 717 -17.01 -20.27 -1.40
CA GLU A 717 -17.97 -21.37 -1.22
C GLU A 717 -18.20 -21.68 0.26
N VAL A 718 -19.38 -22.22 0.56
CA VAL A 718 -19.72 -22.65 1.91
C VAL A 718 -18.82 -23.82 2.33
N PRO A 719 -18.09 -23.72 3.47
CA PRO A 719 -17.26 -24.82 3.96
C PRO A 719 -18.05 -26.15 4.05
N PRO A 720 -17.44 -27.30 3.75
CA PRO A 720 -15.99 -27.53 3.61
C PRO A 720 -15.43 -27.30 2.20
N LEU A 721 -16.20 -26.71 1.28
CA LEU A 721 -15.70 -26.29 -0.03
C LEU A 721 -14.75 -25.10 0.13
N THR A 722 -13.85 -24.91 -0.84
CA THR A 722 -12.65 -24.06 -0.68
C THR A 722 -12.36 -23.16 -1.87
N ALA A 723 -13.24 -23.09 -2.87
CA ALA A 723 -13.05 -22.12 -3.94
C ALA A 723 -13.40 -20.71 -3.48
N SER A 724 -12.66 -19.74 -4.02
CA SER A 724 -13.04 -18.34 -3.98
C SER A 724 -14.20 -18.12 -4.95
N ARG A 725 -15.03 -17.11 -4.69
CA ARG A 725 -16.16 -16.72 -5.53
C ARG A 725 -15.98 -15.27 -5.96
N VAL A 726 -16.14 -15.02 -7.25
CA VAL A 726 -16.17 -13.64 -7.78
C VAL A 726 -17.38 -12.91 -7.20
N VAL A 727 -17.17 -11.75 -6.61
CA VAL A 727 -18.22 -10.89 -6.07
C VAL A 727 -18.14 -9.53 -6.73
N GLU A 728 -19.30 -9.04 -7.17
CA GLU A 728 -19.48 -7.67 -7.60
C GLU A 728 -20.34 -6.97 -6.54
N PRO A 729 -19.76 -6.10 -5.69
CA PRO A 729 -20.51 -5.39 -4.67
C PRO A 729 -21.56 -4.50 -5.30
N SER A 730 -22.80 -4.61 -4.82
CA SER A 730 -23.92 -3.81 -5.33
C SER A 730 -24.68 -3.06 -4.22
N TYR A 731 -24.33 -3.31 -2.96
CA TYR A 731 -25.01 -2.71 -1.82
C TYR A 731 -24.65 -1.24 -1.65
N ALA A 732 -25.70 -0.41 -1.49
CA ALA A 732 -25.56 0.99 -1.11
C ALA A 732 -26.04 1.17 0.33
N PHE A 733 -25.12 1.53 1.22
CA PHE A 733 -25.39 1.83 2.63
C PHE A 733 -26.35 3.02 2.79
N LYS A 734 -27.02 3.08 3.94
CA LYS A 734 -27.96 4.16 4.30
C LYS A 734 -27.65 4.74 5.69
N ASP A 735 -26.40 4.64 6.10
CA ASP A 735 -25.90 4.98 7.43
C ASP A 735 -25.03 6.25 7.44
N ASP A 736 -25.14 7.11 6.42
CA ASP A 736 -24.36 8.36 6.32
C ASP A 736 -24.41 9.19 7.61
N GLU A 737 -25.59 9.29 8.24
CA GLU A 737 -25.77 10.01 9.52
C GLU A 737 -24.94 9.39 10.66
N TRP A 738 -24.89 8.06 10.72
CA TRP A 738 -24.06 7.33 11.69
C TRP A 738 -22.58 7.57 11.43
N MET A 739 -22.13 7.39 10.19
CA MET A 739 -20.73 7.54 9.80
C MET A 739 -20.20 8.96 10.06
N GLU A 740 -21.01 9.98 9.77
CA GLU A 740 -20.69 11.37 10.11
C GLU A 740 -20.63 11.62 11.63
N ALA A 741 -21.55 11.04 12.40
CA ALA A 741 -21.58 11.19 13.84
C ALA A 741 -20.40 10.49 14.51
N ARG A 742 -20.05 9.29 14.05
CA ARG A 742 -18.89 8.51 14.49
C ARG A 742 -17.61 9.32 14.38
N ALA A 743 -17.35 9.92 13.21
CA ALA A 743 -16.14 10.70 12.96
C ALA A 743 -15.96 11.91 13.89
N LYS A 744 -17.06 12.42 14.49
CA LYS A 744 -17.06 13.57 15.41
C LYS A 744 -17.11 13.17 16.88
N ARG A 745 -17.32 11.88 17.18
CA ARG A 745 -17.50 11.36 18.54
C ARG A 745 -16.15 10.94 19.12
N ASP A 746 -15.97 11.15 20.43
CA ASP A 746 -14.91 10.50 21.18
C ASP A 746 -15.44 9.16 21.72
N PRO A 747 -15.07 8.01 21.11
CA PRO A 747 -15.59 6.72 21.53
C PRO A 747 -15.05 6.29 22.91
N HIS A 748 -13.84 6.73 23.30
CA HIS A 748 -13.19 6.30 24.54
C HIS A 748 -13.83 6.88 25.80
N ASN A 749 -14.47 8.05 25.69
CA ASN A 749 -15.18 8.72 26.78
C ASN A 749 -16.70 8.81 26.57
N SER A 750 -17.22 8.05 25.60
CA SER A 750 -18.66 7.85 25.37
C SER A 750 -19.18 6.59 26.07
N PRO A 751 -20.51 6.41 26.18
CA PRO A 751 -21.10 5.15 26.62
C PRO A 751 -20.73 4.01 25.66
N MET A 752 -20.09 2.96 26.17
CA MET A 752 -19.80 1.72 25.44
C MET A 752 -20.18 0.50 26.29
N SER A 753 -21.34 -0.07 25.97
CA SER A 753 -21.81 -1.35 26.49
C SER A 753 -21.98 -2.30 25.31
N VAL A 754 -21.15 -3.35 25.29
CA VAL A 754 -20.96 -4.26 24.16
C VAL A 754 -21.65 -5.59 24.43
N TYR A 755 -22.42 -6.06 23.46
CA TYR A 755 -22.96 -7.42 23.42
C TYR A 755 -22.10 -8.26 22.45
N GLU A 756 -21.28 -9.16 22.98
CA GLU A 756 -20.42 -10.03 22.17
C GLU A 756 -21.25 -11.23 21.64
N VAL A 757 -21.13 -11.52 20.35
CA VAL A 757 -22.00 -12.46 19.62
C VAL A 757 -21.20 -13.36 18.67
N HIS A 758 -21.39 -14.68 18.81
CA HIS A 758 -21.09 -15.64 17.75
C HIS A 758 -22.33 -15.82 16.85
N LEU A 759 -22.28 -15.28 15.63
CA LEU A 759 -23.43 -15.23 14.72
C LEU A 759 -24.05 -16.61 14.47
N GLY A 760 -23.22 -17.64 14.29
CA GLY A 760 -23.68 -18.98 13.93
C GLY A 760 -24.42 -19.72 15.04
N SER A 761 -24.30 -19.28 16.29
CA SER A 761 -24.90 -19.96 17.44
C SER A 761 -25.75 -19.07 18.33
N TRP A 762 -25.90 -17.78 18.01
CA TRP A 762 -26.83 -16.92 18.74
C TRP A 762 -28.26 -17.45 18.61
N ARG A 763 -28.71 -17.64 17.36
CA ARG A 763 -29.92 -18.39 16.99
C ARG A 763 -29.61 -19.25 15.77
N LEU A 764 -29.69 -20.56 15.94
CA LEU A 764 -29.36 -21.52 14.88
C LEU A 764 -30.29 -21.33 13.67
N GLY A 765 -29.70 -21.38 12.47
CA GLY A 765 -30.43 -21.36 11.20
C GLY A 765 -30.75 -19.96 10.65
N LEU A 766 -30.24 -18.89 11.25
CA LEU A 766 -30.40 -17.53 10.73
C LEU A 766 -29.26 -17.17 9.76
N GLY A 767 -29.61 -16.54 8.64
CA GLY A 767 -28.66 -15.85 7.77
C GLY A 767 -28.50 -14.38 8.17
N TYR A 768 -27.65 -13.64 7.45
CA TYR A 768 -27.39 -12.23 7.75
C TYR A 768 -28.66 -11.36 7.68
N ARG A 769 -29.58 -11.66 6.74
CA ARG A 769 -30.85 -10.92 6.61
C ARG A 769 -31.79 -11.13 7.79
N GLU A 770 -31.90 -12.36 8.28
CA GLU A 770 -32.72 -12.65 9.46
C GLU A 770 -32.10 -12.04 10.73
N LEU A 771 -30.76 -12.10 10.87
CA LEU A 771 -30.03 -11.44 11.94
C LEU A 771 -30.26 -9.92 11.94
N ALA A 772 -30.27 -9.29 10.77
CA ALA A 772 -30.52 -7.85 10.61
C ALA A 772 -31.89 -7.40 11.12
N LYS A 773 -32.81 -8.34 11.36
CA LYS A 773 -34.07 -8.09 12.04
C LYS A 773 -34.01 -8.54 13.50
N GLU A 774 -33.77 -9.82 13.74
CA GLU A 774 -33.92 -10.40 15.07
C GLU A 774 -32.86 -9.93 16.06
N LEU A 775 -31.60 -9.87 15.63
CA LEU A 775 -30.51 -9.43 16.49
C LEU A 775 -30.63 -7.93 16.76
N VAL A 776 -30.93 -7.14 15.73
CA VAL A 776 -31.10 -5.68 15.84
C VAL A 776 -32.24 -5.33 16.80
N ASP A 777 -33.41 -5.96 16.65
CA ASP A 777 -34.55 -5.77 17.56
C ASP A 777 -34.16 -6.12 19.00
N TYR A 778 -33.39 -7.19 19.19
CA TYR A 778 -33.01 -7.70 20.51
C TYR A 778 -32.00 -6.79 21.23
N VAL A 779 -30.91 -6.41 20.57
CA VAL A 779 -29.84 -5.59 21.18
C VAL A 779 -30.32 -4.16 21.42
N THR A 780 -31.17 -3.63 20.53
CA THR A 780 -31.84 -2.33 20.70
C THR A 780 -32.78 -2.38 21.91
N TRP A 781 -33.60 -3.42 22.05
CA TRP A 781 -34.50 -3.57 23.20
C TRP A 781 -33.74 -3.68 24.53
N LEU A 782 -32.57 -4.32 24.53
CA LEU A 782 -31.68 -4.41 25.69
C LEU A 782 -30.86 -3.12 25.94
N GLY A 783 -30.88 -2.16 25.04
CA GLY A 783 -30.18 -0.88 25.19
C GLY A 783 -28.66 -0.96 25.10
N PHE A 784 -28.09 -2.01 24.49
CA PHE A 784 -26.66 -2.03 24.20
C PHE A 784 -26.29 -0.90 23.25
N THR A 785 -25.05 -0.42 23.29
CA THR A 785 -24.58 0.62 22.36
C THR A 785 -23.77 0.03 21.22
N HIS A 786 -23.20 -1.16 21.40
CA HIS A 786 -22.43 -1.86 20.38
C HIS A 786 -22.73 -3.37 20.41
N VAL A 787 -22.54 -4.01 19.27
CA VAL A 787 -22.30 -5.45 19.18
C VAL A 787 -20.83 -5.70 18.86
N GLU A 788 -20.24 -6.77 19.39
CA GLU A 788 -18.93 -7.27 18.96
C GLU A 788 -19.13 -8.64 18.34
N PHE A 789 -18.84 -8.76 17.04
CA PHE A 789 -18.89 -10.04 16.36
C PHE A 789 -17.57 -10.77 16.55
N MET A 790 -17.66 -12.01 17.05
CA MET A 790 -16.59 -12.99 16.88
C MET A 790 -16.22 -13.12 15.39
N PRO A 791 -15.02 -13.62 15.02
CA PRO A 791 -14.49 -13.43 13.68
C PRO A 791 -15.44 -13.90 12.58
N VAL A 792 -15.84 -12.96 11.72
CA VAL A 792 -16.74 -13.24 10.59
C VAL A 792 -15.99 -13.53 9.30
N ALA A 793 -14.68 -13.31 9.24
CA ALA A 793 -13.86 -13.68 8.09
C ALA A 793 -13.94 -15.20 7.81
N GLU A 794 -13.86 -15.61 6.54
CA GLU A 794 -14.10 -17.01 6.19
C GLU A 794 -13.05 -17.94 6.83
N HIS A 795 -13.56 -18.97 7.50
CA HIS A 795 -12.81 -19.97 8.23
C HIS A 795 -13.37 -21.36 7.93
N PRO A 796 -12.54 -22.40 7.74
CA PRO A 796 -13.01 -23.69 7.26
C PRO A 796 -13.73 -24.51 8.34
N PHE A 797 -13.34 -24.35 9.60
CA PHE A 797 -13.86 -25.18 10.71
C PHE A 797 -14.66 -24.32 11.70
N GLY A 798 -15.96 -24.59 11.84
CA GLY A 798 -16.83 -23.82 12.76
C GLY A 798 -16.43 -23.93 14.23
N GLY A 799 -15.80 -25.05 14.63
CA GLY A 799 -15.31 -25.24 16.00
C GLY A 799 -14.06 -24.41 16.36
N SER A 800 -13.47 -23.67 15.42
CA SER A 800 -12.49 -22.62 15.73
C SER A 800 -13.14 -21.31 16.18
N TRP A 801 -14.47 -21.23 16.10
CA TRP A 801 -15.29 -20.05 16.39
C TRP A 801 -14.96 -18.82 15.54
N GLY A 802 -14.19 -19.02 14.45
CA GLY A 802 -13.73 -17.96 13.57
C GLY A 802 -12.23 -17.68 13.66
N TYR A 803 -11.54 -18.07 14.74
CA TYR A 803 -10.13 -17.68 14.98
C TYR A 803 -9.09 -18.38 14.10
N GLN A 804 -9.49 -19.32 13.24
CA GLN A 804 -8.61 -19.92 12.23
C GLN A 804 -9.06 -19.50 10.83
N VAL A 805 -8.78 -18.23 10.50
CA VAL A 805 -9.20 -17.58 9.25
C VAL A 805 -8.38 -18.06 8.06
N THR A 806 -9.03 -18.21 6.89
CA THR A 806 -8.36 -18.57 5.63
C THR A 806 -8.62 -17.58 4.50
N SER A 807 -9.77 -16.90 4.48
CA SER A 807 -10.05 -15.81 3.52
C SER A 807 -10.36 -14.53 4.27
N TYR A 808 -9.32 -13.69 4.43
CA TYR A 808 -9.35 -12.51 5.28
C TYR A 808 -10.27 -11.40 4.76
N PHE A 809 -10.52 -11.38 3.45
CA PHE A 809 -11.30 -10.34 2.75
C PHE A 809 -12.74 -10.78 2.42
N ALA A 810 -13.21 -11.91 2.94
CA ALA A 810 -14.58 -12.39 2.73
C ALA A 810 -15.29 -12.62 4.06
N PRO A 811 -16.49 -12.07 4.29
CA PRO A 811 -17.35 -12.56 5.36
C PRO A 811 -17.77 -14.01 5.05
N THR A 812 -17.93 -14.81 6.10
CA THR A 812 -18.20 -16.24 5.97
C THR A 812 -19.49 -16.48 5.21
N SER A 813 -19.40 -17.32 4.18
CA SER A 813 -20.51 -17.67 3.31
C SER A 813 -21.58 -18.52 4.00
N ARG A 814 -21.34 -18.98 5.24
CA ARG A 814 -22.30 -19.74 6.06
C ARG A 814 -23.64 -19.02 6.24
N PHE A 815 -23.63 -17.69 6.26
CA PHE A 815 -24.82 -16.88 6.58
C PHE A 815 -25.38 -16.11 5.38
N GLY A 816 -24.72 -16.15 4.22
CA GLY A 816 -25.21 -15.48 3.00
C GLY A 816 -24.13 -14.80 2.18
N HIS A 817 -24.58 -13.92 1.29
CA HIS A 817 -23.71 -13.12 0.41
C HIS A 817 -23.08 -11.94 1.19
N PRO A 818 -21.87 -11.44 0.81
CA PRO A 818 -21.27 -10.27 1.47
C PRO A 818 -22.16 -9.03 1.57
N ASP A 819 -22.98 -8.74 0.56
CA ASP A 819 -23.96 -7.65 0.60
C ASP A 819 -25.05 -7.84 1.67
N GLU A 820 -25.31 -9.07 2.10
CA GLU A 820 -26.24 -9.34 3.21
C GLU A 820 -25.58 -9.07 4.56
N PHE A 821 -24.27 -9.24 4.67
CA PHE A 821 -23.52 -8.78 5.84
C PHE A 821 -23.48 -7.24 5.91
N ARG A 822 -23.28 -6.55 4.77
CA ARG A 822 -23.44 -5.09 4.68
C ARG A 822 -24.82 -4.64 5.16
N TYR A 823 -25.88 -5.35 4.74
CA TYR A 823 -27.25 -5.10 5.20
C TYR A 823 -27.43 -5.25 6.71
N LEU A 824 -26.78 -6.24 7.35
CA LEU A 824 -26.78 -6.39 8.81
C LEU A 824 -26.10 -5.21 9.51
N VAL A 825 -24.92 -4.79 9.03
CA VAL A 825 -24.20 -3.64 9.61
C VAL A 825 -25.02 -2.34 9.44
N ASP A 826 -25.54 -2.09 8.24
CA ASP A 826 -26.39 -0.93 7.95
C ASP A 826 -27.65 -0.89 8.83
N ALA A 827 -28.28 -2.04 9.08
CA ALA A 827 -29.44 -2.14 9.96
C ALA A 827 -29.09 -1.83 11.44
N LEU A 828 -27.90 -2.23 11.90
CA LEU A 828 -27.39 -1.90 13.24
C LEU A 828 -27.12 -0.39 13.36
N HIS A 829 -26.46 0.21 12.38
CA HIS A 829 -26.18 1.66 12.37
C HIS A 829 -27.47 2.50 12.33
N GLN A 830 -28.45 2.10 11.52
CA GLN A 830 -29.77 2.76 11.50
C GLN A 830 -30.53 2.62 12.84
N ALA A 831 -30.21 1.60 13.63
CA ALA A 831 -30.72 1.43 15.00
C ALA A 831 -29.86 2.15 16.07
N GLY A 832 -28.77 2.83 15.67
CA GLY A 832 -27.86 3.51 16.58
C GLY A 832 -26.90 2.58 17.35
N ILE A 833 -26.65 1.38 16.81
CA ILE A 833 -25.79 0.35 17.41
C ILE A 833 -24.50 0.27 16.61
N GLY A 834 -23.36 0.45 17.28
CA GLY A 834 -22.06 0.29 16.63
C GLY A 834 -21.65 -1.16 16.47
N VAL A 835 -20.82 -1.45 15.47
CA VAL A 835 -20.36 -2.80 15.14
C VAL A 835 -18.86 -2.91 15.33
N LEU A 836 -18.46 -3.73 16.30
CA LEU A 836 -17.07 -4.15 16.51
C LEU A 836 -16.85 -5.53 15.90
N LEU A 837 -15.65 -5.79 15.41
CA LEU A 837 -15.29 -7.06 14.81
C LEU A 837 -14.00 -7.62 15.38
N ASP A 838 -14.03 -8.88 15.79
CA ASP A 838 -12.81 -9.63 16.11
C ASP A 838 -11.98 -9.85 14.84
N TRP A 839 -10.80 -9.27 14.84
CA TRP A 839 -9.82 -9.33 13.76
C TRP A 839 -8.63 -10.19 14.19
N VAL A 840 -8.19 -11.09 13.30
CA VAL A 840 -7.26 -12.18 13.65
C VAL A 840 -5.92 -12.06 12.89
N PRO A 841 -5.11 -11.02 13.15
CA PRO A 841 -3.80 -10.86 12.51
C PRO A 841 -2.69 -11.70 13.16
N ALA A 842 -2.97 -12.39 14.28
CA ALA A 842 -1.95 -13.08 15.05
C ALA A 842 -1.41 -14.34 14.36
N HIS A 843 -2.28 -15.08 13.66
CA HIS A 843 -1.94 -16.35 13.03
C HIS A 843 -2.96 -16.77 11.97
N PHE A 844 -2.65 -17.83 11.22
CA PHE A 844 -3.53 -18.50 10.26
C PHE A 844 -3.30 -20.03 10.25
N PRO A 845 -4.25 -20.87 9.81
CA PRO A 845 -4.11 -22.33 9.89
C PRO A 845 -3.21 -22.91 8.79
N LYS A 846 -2.81 -24.17 8.95
CA LYS A 846 -1.92 -24.90 8.01
C LYS A 846 -2.63 -25.51 6.80
N ASP A 847 -3.85 -25.08 6.51
CA ASP A 847 -4.64 -25.54 5.37
C ASP A 847 -3.88 -25.33 4.05
N ALA A 848 -3.49 -26.43 3.42
CA ALA A 848 -2.61 -26.40 2.23
C ALA A 848 -3.21 -25.68 1.03
N TRP A 849 -4.53 -25.50 1.00
CA TRP A 849 -5.27 -24.80 -0.06
C TRP A 849 -5.38 -23.28 0.21
N ALA A 850 -4.95 -22.78 1.37
CA ALA A 850 -5.00 -21.36 1.76
C ALA A 850 -3.57 -20.76 1.78
N LEU A 851 -3.25 -19.89 2.75
CA LEU A 851 -2.02 -19.08 2.77
C LEU A 851 -0.72 -19.89 3.03
N ALA A 852 -0.80 -21.06 3.66
CA ALA A 852 0.39 -21.84 4.06
C ALA A 852 1.23 -22.26 2.84
N GLN A 853 2.52 -21.92 2.82
CA GLN A 853 3.44 -22.19 1.70
C GLN A 853 2.84 -21.80 0.34
N PHE A 854 2.30 -20.58 0.25
CA PHE A 854 1.39 -20.16 -0.82
C PHE A 854 1.91 -20.44 -2.24
N ASP A 855 3.17 -20.10 -2.52
CA ASP A 855 3.80 -20.33 -3.83
C ASP A 855 4.81 -21.51 -3.83
N GLY A 856 4.69 -22.40 -2.84
CA GLY A 856 5.50 -23.62 -2.67
C GLY A 856 6.62 -23.51 -1.64
N GLU A 857 6.80 -22.34 -1.04
CA GLU A 857 7.66 -22.08 0.09
C GLU A 857 7.03 -21.04 1.03
N ALA A 858 7.63 -20.82 2.21
CA ALA A 858 7.10 -19.87 3.20
C ALA A 858 7.01 -18.45 2.61
N LEU A 859 5.79 -17.93 2.52
CA LEU A 859 5.49 -16.64 1.87
C LEU A 859 4.82 -15.68 2.84
N TYR A 860 3.66 -16.07 3.36
CA TYR A 860 2.90 -15.30 4.36
C TYR A 860 3.42 -15.56 5.77
N GLU A 861 3.84 -16.78 6.04
CA GLU A 861 4.51 -17.20 7.26
C GLU A 861 6.01 -16.95 7.22
N HIS A 862 6.62 -16.77 8.39
CA HIS A 862 8.07 -16.65 8.50
C HIS A 862 8.74 -18.01 8.22
N SER A 863 9.83 -18.02 7.44
CA SER A 863 10.49 -19.26 7.00
C SER A 863 11.19 -20.04 8.11
N ASP A 864 11.61 -19.36 9.18
CA ASP A 864 12.09 -20.00 10.42
C ASP A 864 10.89 -20.45 11.28
N PRO A 865 10.68 -21.76 11.51
CA PRO A 865 9.56 -22.26 12.33
C PRO A 865 9.54 -21.73 13.76
N ALA A 866 10.70 -21.35 14.33
CA ALA A 866 10.76 -20.76 15.67
C ALA A 866 10.07 -19.39 15.74
N LEU A 867 9.93 -18.72 14.59
CA LEU A 867 9.25 -17.43 14.43
C LEU A 867 7.91 -17.57 13.69
N GLY A 868 7.76 -18.61 12.86
CA GLY A 868 6.63 -18.81 11.95
C GLY A 868 5.55 -19.77 12.41
N GLU A 869 5.66 -20.43 13.58
CA GLU A 869 4.64 -21.37 14.06
C GLU A 869 4.27 -21.19 15.53
N HIS A 870 2.98 -21.28 15.87
CA HIS A 870 2.53 -21.46 17.26
C HIS A 870 2.46 -22.96 17.59
N PRO A 871 3.37 -23.48 18.44
CA PRO A 871 3.51 -24.93 18.66
C PRO A 871 2.27 -25.58 19.30
N ASP A 872 1.66 -24.91 20.29
CA ASP A 872 0.50 -25.45 21.01
C ASP A 872 -0.81 -25.38 20.21
N TRP A 873 -0.89 -24.46 19.24
CA TRP A 873 -2.08 -24.25 18.41
C TRP A 873 -2.02 -24.99 17.07
N GLY A 874 -0.80 -25.35 16.62
CA GLY A 874 -0.60 -25.95 15.31
C GLY A 874 -0.86 -25.00 14.14
N THR A 875 -0.78 -23.68 14.37
CA THR A 875 -1.01 -22.62 13.37
C THR A 875 0.30 -21.93 12.96
N LEU A 876 0.24 -21.14 11.88
CA LEU A 876 1.35 -20.36 11.34
C LEU A 876 1.23 -18.89 11.74
N ILE A 877 2.37 -18.25 11.99
CA ILE A 877 2.50 -16.84 12.35
C ILE A 877 2.89 -16.06 11.10
N PHE A 878 2.23 -14.94 10.85
CA PHE A 878 2.59 -14.05 9.74
C PHE A 878 4.01 -13.50 9.89
N ASP A 879 4.72 -13.38 8.76
CA ASP A 879 5.98 -12.65 8.71
C ASP A 879 5.72 -11.14 8.70
N PHE A 880 5.53 -10.56 9.89
CA PHE A 880 5.31 -9.11 10.05
C PHE A 880 6.48 -8.26 9.54
N GLY A 881 7.67 -8.84 9.37
CA GLY A 881 8.85 -8.16 8.83
C GLY A 881 8.80 -8.02 7.30
N ARG A 882 8.00 -8.84 6.62
CA ARG A 882 7.86 -8.81 5.17
C ARG A 882 6.86 -7.76 4.73
N THR A 883 7.33 -6.88 3.86
CA THR A 883 6.63 -5.69 3.38
C THR A 883 5.24 -5.98 2.82
N GLU A 884 5.10 -6.97 1.93
CA GLU A 884 3.83 -7.29 1.28
C GLU A 884 2.85 -8.01 2.22
N VAL A 885 3.36 -8.80 3.18
CA VAL A 885 2.56 -9.49 4.20
C VAL A 885 1.99 -8.49 5.20
N ARG A 886 2.83 -7.55 5.65
CA ARG A 886 2.41 -6.41 6.45
C ARG A 886 1.34 -5.60 5.74
N ASN A 887 1.53 -5.30 4.46
CA ASN A 887 0.55 -4.57 3.66
C ASN A 887 -0.77 -5.33 3.50
N PHE A 888 -0.74 -6.65 3.32
CA PHE A 888 -1.94 -7.51 3.30
C PHE A 888 -2.76 -7.35 4.58
N LEU A 889 -2.12 -7.37 5.75
CA LEU A 889 -2.80 -7.23 7.04
C LEU A 889 -3.29 -5.80 7.30
N VAL A 890 -2.46 -4.78 7.03
CA VAL A 890 -2.88 -3.37 7.20
C VAL A 890 -4.06 -3.05 6.28
N ALA A 891 -3.98 -3.44 5.00
CA ALA A 891 -5.10 -3.28 4.07
C ALA A 891 -6.32 -4.11 4.50
N ASN A 892 -6.15 -5.28 5.12
CA ASN A 892 -7.29 -6.04 5.63
C ASN A 892 -8.04 -5.35 6.78
N ALA A 893 -7.31 -4.72 7.70
CA ALA A 893 -7.95 -3.92 8.75
C ALA A 893 -8.77 -2.77 8.14
N LEU A 894 -8.18 -2.05 7.16
CA LEU A 894 -8.86 -0.96 6.47
C LEU A 894 -10.06 -1.46 5.64
N TYR A 895 -9.96 -2.62 5.00
CA TYR A 895 -11.02 -3.22 4.20
C TYR A 895 -12.33 -3.39 4.99
N TRP A 896 -12.26 -3.90 6.23
CA TRP A 896 -13.46 -4.05 7.05
C TRP A 896 -14.10 -2.70 7.41
N LEU A 897 -13.28 -1.66 7.62
CA LEU A 897 -13.75 -0.32 7.96
C LEU A 897 -14.31 0.43 6.73
N ASP A 898 -13.68 0.30 5.56
CA ASP A 898 -14.04 0.97 4.30
C ASP A 898 -15.23 0.25 3.63
N GLU A 899 -15.17 -1.08 3.43
CA GLU A 899 -16.12 -1.83 2.58
C GLU A 899 -17.34 -2.38 3.32
N PHE A 900 -17.25 -2.49 4.65
CA PHE A 900 -18.32 -3.00 5.52
C PHE A 900 -18.73 -2.02 6.62
N HIS A 901 -18.14 -0.82 6.66
CA HIS A 901 -18.45 0.24 7.63
C HIS A 901 -18.25 -0.15 9.11
N ILE A 902 -17.46 -1.18 9.41
CA ILE A 902 -17.19 -1.60 10.79
C ILE A 902 -16.67 -0.40 11.62
N ASP A 903 -17.07 -0.30 12.88
CA ASP A 903 -16.75 0.82 13.78
C ASP A 903 -15.49 0.59 14.62
N GLY A 904 -15.02 -0.65 14.70
CA GLY A 904 -13.81 -0.96 15.42
C GLY A 904 -13.39 -2.40 15.31
N LEU A 905 -12.11 -2.65 15.59
CA LEU A 905 -11.51 -3.97 15.51
C LEU A 905 -10.97 -4.38 16.88
N ARG A 906 -11.26 -5.61 17.30
CA ARG A 906 -10.68 -6.23 18.49
C ARG A 906 -9.66 -7.28 18.07
N VAL A 907 -8.44 -7.19 18.60
CA VAL A 907 -7.35 -8.14 18.34
C VAL A 907 -7.21 -9.09 19.52
N ASP A 908 -7.46 -10.37 19.26
CA ASP A 908 -7.24 -11.46 20.20
C ASP A 908 -5.75 -11.77 20.39
N ALA A 909 -5.41 -12.26 21.57
CA ALA A 909 -4.12 -12.85 21.92
C ALA A 909 -2.92 -12.01 21.48
N VAL A 910 -2.95 -10.69 21.69
CA VAL A 910 -1.87 -9.76 21.29
C VAL A 910 -0.52 -10.19 21.88
N ALA A 911 -0.52 -10.81 23.06
CA ALA A 911 0.69 -11.39 23.66
C ALA A 911 1.38 -12.44 22.76
N SER A 912 0.62 -13.21 21.97
CA SER A 912 1.18 -14.20 21.04
C SER A 912 1.99 -13.56 19.92
N MET A 913 1.64 -12.32 19.56
CA MET A 913 2.35 -11.52 18.57
C MET A 913 3.57 -10.83 19.19
N LEU A 914 3.41 -10.25 20.39
CA LEU A 914 4.42 -9.41 21.04
C LEU A 914 5.67 -10.16 21.48
N TYR A 915 5.59 -11.48 21.68
CA TYR A 915 6.66 -12.24 22.31
C TYR A 915 7.17 -13.41 21.48
N LEU A 916 8.49 -13.45 21.30
CA LEU A 916 9.21 -14.54 20.63
C LEU A 916 9.21 -15.82 21.47
N ASP A 917 9.05 -15.71 22.79
CA ASP A 917 9.00 -16.83 23.74
C ASP A 917 7.57 -17.32 24.04
N TYR A 918 6.55 -16.79 23.37
CA TYR A 918 5.16 -17.17 23.63
C TYR A 918 4.92 -18.67 23.38
N SER A 919 4.48 -19.39 24.42
CA SER A 919 4.27 -20.84 24.41
C SER A 919 5.50 -21.66 24.01
N ARG A 920 6.71 -21.19 24.34
CA ARG A 920 7.97 -21.88 24.02
C ARG A 920 8.84 -22.07 25.26
N GLU A 921 9.48 -23.23 25.37
CA GLU A 921 10.45 -23.50 26.43
C GLU A 921 11.81 -22.83 26.15
N GLU A 922 12.66 -22.76 27.18
CA GLU A 922 14.04 -22.28 27.03
C GLU A 922 14.80 -23.11 25.97
N GLY A 923 15.44 -22.43 25.02
CA GLY A 923 16.14 -23.05 23.89
C GLY A 923 15.28 -23.33 22.65
N GLN A 924 13.96 -23.11 22.71
CA GLN A 924 13.03 -23.22 21.57
C GLN A 924 12.75 -21.88 20.88
N TRP A 925 13.29 -20.77 21.40
CA TRP A 925 13.16 -19.43 20.85
C TRP A 925 14.52 -18.70 20.91
N ARG A 926 14.63 -17.56 20.23
CA ARG A 926 15.83 -16.71 20.20
C ARG A 926 15.47 -15.26 20.50
N PRO A 927 16.32 -14.52 21.24
CA PRO A 927 16.07 -13.12 21.49
C PRO A 927 16.16 -12.28 20.22
N ASN A 928 15.49 -11.12 20.25
CA ASN A 928 15.59 -10.10 19.22
C ASN A 928 17.01 -9.51 19.14
N ARG A 929 17.23 -8.64 18.16
CA ARG A 929 18.54 -7.99 17.92
C ARG A 929 19.10 -7.19 19.11
N PHE A 930 18.29 -6.87 20.11
CA PHE A 930 18.68 -6.15 21.34
C PHE A 930 18.79 -7.08 22.57
N GLY A 931 18.62 -8.39 22.40
CA GLY A 931 18.69 -9.37 23.49
C GLY A 931 17.38 -9.56 24.26
N GLY A 932 16.30 -8.88 23.85
CA GLY A 932 14.97 -8.98 24.47
C GLY A 932 14.12 -10.10 23.87
N ARG A 933 12.97 -10.38 24.50
CA ARG A 933 11.99 -11.37 24.02
C ARG A 933 10.90 -10.78 23.13
N GLU A 934 10.91 -9.47 22.97
CA GLU A 934 9.91 -8.71 22.23
C GLU A 934 10.07 -8.94 20.72
N ASN A 935 8.97 -9.20 20.04
CA ASN A 935 8.90 -9.28 18.58
C ASN A 935 8.77 -7.86 18.01
N LEU A 936 9.87 -7.31 17.51
CA LEU A 936 9.95 -5.90 17.10
C LEU A 936 9.12 -5.64 15.84
N GLU A 937 9.08 -6.61 14.94
CA GLU A 937 8.33 -6.56 13.69
C GLU A 937 6.82 -6.52 13.96
N ALA A 938 6.33 -7.36 14.89
CA ALA A 938 4.94 -7.35 15.34
C ALA A 938 4.57 -6.04 16.06
N ILE A 939 5.43 -5.55 16.95
CA ILE A 939 5.21 -4.24 17.62
C ILE A 939 5.08 -3.13 16.59
N SER A 940 6.00 -3.07 15.62
CA SER A 940 5.97 -2.07 14.54
C SER A 940 4.70 -2.20 13.69
N PHE A 941 4.26 -3.42 13.38
CA PHE A 941 3.02 -3.66 12.65
C PHE A 941 1.79 -3.16 13.42
N LEU A 942 1.69 -3.48 14.72
CA LEU A 942 0.58 -3.04 15.56
C LEU A 942 0.52 -1.50 15.67
N GLN A 943 1.68 -0.85 15.77
CA GLN A 943 1.77 0.62 15.75
C GLN A 943 1.30 1.20 14.41
N GLU A 944 1.71 0.59 13.31
CA GLU A 944 1.34 1.04 11.96
C GLU A 944 -0.16 0.89 11.69
N VAL A 945 -0.74 -0.28 11.97
CA VAL A 945 -2.18 -0.50 11.73
C VAL A 945 -3.03 0.43 12.59
N ASN A 946 -2.71 0.59 13.89
CA ASN A 946 -3.44 1.51 14.75
C ASN A 946 -3.33 2.96 14.24
N ALA A 947 -2.12 3.43 13.94
CA ALA A 947 -1.92 4.79 13.43
C ALA A 947 -2.67 5.03 12.11
N THR A 948 -2.69 4.04 11.21
CA THR A 948 -3.35 4.14 9.91
C THR A 948 -4.87 4.13 10.05
N VAL A 949 -5.42 3.27 10.91
CA VAL A 949 -6.86 3.23 11.21
C VAL A 949 -7.34 4.57 11.78
N TYR A 950 -6.70 5.09 12.83
CA TYR A 950 -7.14 6.37 13.42
C TYR A 950 -6.96 7.57 12.49
N LYS A 951 -6.00 7.52 11.56
CA LYS A 951 -5.79 8.56 10.54
C LYS A 951 -6.89 8.55 9.48
N THR A 952 -7.26 7.37 9.00
CA THR A 952 -8.16 7.20 7.84
C THR A 952 -9.63 7.07 8.24
N HIS A 953 -9.91 6.57 9.44
CA HIS A 953 -11.24 6.33 9.98
C HIS A 953 -11.42 6.97 11.36
N PRO A 954 -11.52 8.31 11.45
CA PRO A 954 -11.77 8.99 12.71
C PRO A 954 -13.00 8.43 13.43
N GLY A 955 -12.91 8.30 14.75
CA GLY A 955 -13.98 7.75 15.59
C GLY A 955 -14.07 6.23 15.64
N ALA A 956 -13.30 5.50 14.80
CA ALA A 956 -13.17 4.05 14.95
C ALA A 956 -12.43 3.69 16.26
N VAL A 957 -12.57 2.44 16.73
CA VAL A 957 -11.92 1.96 17.96
C VAL A 957 -11.08 0.72 17.70
N MET A 958 -9.85 0.72 18.19
CA MET A 958 -8.99 -0.47 18.20
C MET A 958 -8.90 -1.03 19.62
N ILE A 959 -9.22 -2.30 19.81
CA ILE A 959 -9.28 -2.97 21.12
C ILE A 959 -8.26 -4.11 21.17
N ALA A 960 -7.47 -4.19 22.24
CA ALA A 960 -6.50 -5.26 22.45
C ALA A 960 -6.91 -6.19 23.61
N GLU A 961 -6.78 -7.49 23.40
CA GLU A 961 -6.64 -8.47 24.47
C GLU A 961 -5.15 -8.82 24.67
N GLU A 962 -4.59 -8.34 25.77
CA GLU A 962 -3.17 -8.50 26.10
C GLU A 962 -3.04 -8.90 27.58
N SER A 963 -2.42 -10.04 27.84
CA SER A 963 -2.50 -10.77 29.12
C SER A 963 -1.19 -10.84 29.92
N THR A 964 -0.13 -10.14 29.51
CA THR A 964 1.21 -10.20 30.14
C THR A 964 1.67 -8.90 30.81
N ALA A 965 0.76 -7.93 30.96
CA ALA A 965 1.01 -6.60 31.51
C ALA A 965 2.03 -5.78 30.68
N PHE A 966 1.99 -5.91 29.36
CA PHE A 966 2.75 -5.05 28.45
C PHE A 966 2.37 -3.57 28.70
N PRO A 967 3.33 -2.64 28.87
CA PRO A 967 3.03 -1.25 29.18
C PRO A 967 2.64 -0.46 27.92
N GLY A 968 1.70 0.47 28.06
CA GLY A 968 1.38 1.43 27.01
C GLY A 968 0.64 0.81 25.83
N VAL A 969 -0.19 -0.21 26.08
CA VAL A 969 -1.01 -0.84 25.04
C VAL A 969 -1.96 0.19 24.44
N THR A 970 -2.59 1.00 25.30
CA THR A 970 -3.52 2.06 24.89
C THR A 970 -2.88 3.45 24.77
N ALA A 971 -1.56 3.53 24.89
CA ALA A 971 -0.82 4.78 24.73
C ALA A 971 -0.60 5.10 23.23
N PRO A 972 -0.55 6.39 22.85
CA PRO A 972 -0.30 6.78 21.46
C PRO A 972 1.05 6.26 20.92
N THR A 973 1.07 5.88 19.64
CA THR A 973 2.27 5.37 18.96
C THR A 973 3.42 6.39 18.93
N ALA A 974 3.10 7.69 18.84
CA ALA A 974 4.07 8.79 18.88
C ALA A 974 4.91 8.84 20.18
N HIS A 975 4.42 8.20 21.26
CA HIS A 975 5.13 8.10 22.54
C HIS A 975 5.60 6.68 22.84
N GLY A 976 5.67 5.81 21.83
CA GLY A 976 6.15 4.43 21.96
C GLY A 976 5.10 3.42 22.45
N GLY A 977 3.82 3.81 22.57
CA GLY A 977 2.73 2.87 22.83
C GLY A 977 2.38 2.01 21.61
N LEU A 978 1.52 1.00 21.79
CA LEU A 978 1.03 0.18 20.68
C LEU A 978 -0.06 0.90 19.86
N GLY A 979 -0.70 1.92 20.44
CA GLY A 979 -1.69 2.73 19.76
C GLY A 979 -3.12 2.24 19.85
N PHE A 980 -3.43 1.18 20.61
CA PHE A 980 -4.82 0.76 20.79
C PHE A 980 -5.64 1.83 21.52
N GLY A 981 -6.95 1.83 21.33
CA GLY A 981 -7.87 2.72 22.00
C GLY A 981 -8.32 2.19 23.36
N LEU A 982 -8.55 0.88 23.43
CA LEU A 982 -8.97 0.16 24.63
C LEU A 982 -8.17 -1.14 24.82
N LYS A 983 -8.08 -1.59 26.06
CA LYS A 983 -7.51 -2.88 26.45
C LYS A 983 -8.52 -3.65 27.30
N TRP A 984 -8.69 -4.94 27.04
CA TRP A 984 -9.43 -5.82 27.92
C TRP A 984 -8.75 -5.94 29.30
N ASN A 985 -9.49 -5.70 30.37
CA ASN A 985 -9.00 -5.82 31.73
C ASN A 985 -9.10 -7.27 32.24
N MET A 986 -8.20 -8.11 31.77
CA MET A 986 -8.16 -9.54 32.14
C MET A 986 -7.92 -9.74 33.65
N GLY A 987 -7.18 -8.82 34.30
CA GLY A 987 -6.97 -8.85 35.75
C GLY A 987 -8.26 -8.60 36.53
N TRP A 988 -9.03 -7.56 36.17
CA TRP A 988 -10.35 -7.31 36.75
C TRP A 988 -11.29 -8.50 36.55
N MET A 989 -11.33 -9.06 35.34
CA MET A 989 -12.20 -10.18 34.99
C MET A 989 -11.92 -11.37 35.91
N HIS A 990 -10.65 -11.80 35.98
CA HIS A 990 -10.27 -12.96 36.80
C HIS A 990 -10.54 -12.71 38.30
N ASP A 991 -10.14 -11.54 38.81
CA ASP A 991 -10.27 -11.22 40.24
C ASP A 991 -11.72 -11.08 40.68
N SER A 992 -12.55 -10.43 39.87
CA SER A 992 -13.97 -10.23 40.17
C SER A 992 -14.76 -11.54 40.08
N LEU A 993 -14.49 -12.37 39.07
CA LEU A 993 -15.11 -13.69 38.93
C LEU A 993 -14.71 -14.63 40.07
N LYS A 994 -13.43 -14.64 40.45
CA LYS A 994 -12.94 -15.42 41.58
C LYS A 994 -13.65 -15.01 42.86
N TYR A 995 -13.73 -13.71 43.15
CA TYR A 995 -14.42 -13.20 44.33
C TYR A 995 -15.92 -13.55 44.34
N ALA A 996 -16.61 -13.38 43.20
CA ALA A 996 -18.03 -13.70 43.06
C ALA A 996 -18.32 -15.19 43.19
N SER A 997 -17.39 -16.06 42.79
CA SER A 997 -17.52 -17.52 42.89
C SER A 997 -17.32 -18.04 44.32
N GLU A 998 -16.68 -17.27 45.20
CA GLU A 998 -16.53 -17.64 46.61
C GLU A 998 -17.85 -17.58 47.37
N ASP A 999 -18.08 -18.57 48.25
CA ASP A 999 -19.21 -18.55 49.19
C ASP A 999 -19.23 -17.21 49.96
N PRO A 1000 -20.38 -16.54 50.11
CA PRO A 1000 -20.48 -15.27 50.81
C PRO A 1000 -19.82 -15.24 52.20
N VAL A 1001 -19.76 -16.37 52.93
CA VAL A 1001 -19.09 -16.44 54.24
C VAL A 1001 -17.56 -16.31 54.14
N ASN A 1002 -16.98 -16.70 53.01
CA ASN A 1002 -15.54 -16.69 52.76
C ASN A 1002 -15.05 -15.37 52.16
N ARG A 1003 -15.93 -14.61 51.50
CA ARG A 1003 -15.59 -13.39 50.75
C ARG A 1003 -14.80 -12.36 51.56
N LYS A 1004 -14.99 -12.26 52.88
CA LYS A 1004 -14.23 -11.33 53.72
C LYS A 1004 -12.71 -11.56 53.66
N TRP A 1005 -12.27 -12.80 53.47
CA TRP A 1005 -10.85 -13.16 53.37
C TRP A 1005 -10.26 -12.86 51.99
N HIS A 1006 -11.13 -12.63 51.01
CA HIS A 1006 -10.80 -12.36 49.62
C HIS A 1006 -11.16 -10.94 49.18
N HIS A 1007 -11.60 -10.08 50.09
CA HIS A 1007 -12.11 -8.74 49.77
C HIS A 1007 -11.08 -7.87 49.02
N GLY A 1008 -9.79 -8.02 49.33
CA GLY A 1008 -8.71 -7.35 48.58
C GLY A 1008 -8.70 -7.69 47.09
N THR A 1009 -9.12 -8.90 46.70
CA THR A 1009 -9.17 -9.38 45.32
C THR A 1009 -10.10 -8.52 44.47
N VAL A 1010 -11.34 -8.29 44.91
CA VAL A 1010 -12.32 -7.50 44.14
C VAL A 1010 -11.97 -6.02 44.07
N THR A 1011 -11.20 -5.50 45.03
CA THR A 1011 -10.76 -4.09 45.04
C THR A 1011 -9.46 -3.82 44.27
N PHE A 1012 -8.70 -4.86 43.90
CA PHE A 1012 -7.32 -4.72 43.44
C PHE A 1012 -7.21 -4.06 42.06
N SER A 1013 -8.16 -4.31 41.16
CA SER A 1013 -8.22 -3.71 39.82
C SER A 1013 -8.12 -2.18 39.85
N LEU A 1014 -8.70 -1.54 40.86
CA LEU A 1014 -8.70 -0.08 41.01
C LEU A 1014 -7.34 0.51 41.38
N VAL A 1015 -6.35 -0.31 41.75
CA VAL A 1015 -4.95 0.12 41.91
C VAL A 1015 -4.33 0.53 40.56
N TYR A 1016 -4.77 -0.12 39.47
CA TYR A 1016 -4.23 0.11 38.12
C TYR A 1016 -5.30 0.47 37.08
N ALA A 1017 -6.58 0.61 37.45
CA ALA A 1017 -7.69 0.87 36.51
C ALA A 1017 -7.54 2.14 35.64
N PHE A 1018 -6.58 3.01 35.95
CA PHE A 1018 -6.30 4.25 35.22
C PHE A 1018 -4.93 4.26 34.53
N THR A 1019 -4.25 3.10 34.43
CA THR A 1019 -2.96 2.99 33.71
C THR A 1019 -3.17 2.75 32.22
N GLU A 1020 -4.33 2.26 31.82
CA GLU A 1020 -4.76 2.01 30.44
C GLU A 1020 -6.24 2.38 30.33
N ASN A 1021 -6.74 2.56 29.10
CA ASN A 1021 -8.18 2.69 28.87
C ASN A 1021 -8.82 1.30 28.84
N PHE A 1022 -9.49 0.91 29.92
CA PHE A 1022 -9.97 -0.46 30.08
C PHE A 1022 -11.41 -0.68 29.57
N LEU A 1023 -11.60 -1.82 28.91
CA LEU A 1023 -12.89 -2.49 28.74
C LEU A 1023 -12.92 -3.68 29.72
N LEU A 1024 -14.06 -3.93 30.36
CA LEU A 1024 -14.28 -4.94 31.40
C LEU A 1024 -15.00 -6.16 30.79
N PRO A 1025 -14.28 -7.19 30.34
CA PRO A 1025 -14.87 -8.28 29.57
C PRO A 1025 -15.43 -9.39 30.45
N ILE A 1026 -16.62 -9.86 30.09
CA ILE A 1026 -17.13 -11.20 30.43
C ILE A 1026 -17.41 -11.88 29.09
N SER A 1027 -16.35 -12.38 28.45
CA SER A 1027 -16.39 -12.86 27.08
C SER A 1027 -16.78 -14.34 26.96
N HIS A 1028 -16.90 -14.80 25.71
CA HIS A 1028 -17.16 -16.19 25.35
C HIS A 1028 -16.19 -17.19 26.02
N ASP A 1029 -14.92 -16.82 26.15
CA ASP A 1029 -13.87 -17.65 26.75
C ASP A 1029 -14.12 -18.00 28.22
N GLU A 1030 -14.91 -17.18 28.93
CA GLU A 1030 -15.18 -17.38 30.35
C GLU A 1030 -16.36 -18.31 30.62
N VAL A 1031 -17.11 -18.72 29.60
CA VAL A 1031 -18.31 -19.54 29.73
C VAL A 1031 -18.26 -20.87 28.96
N VAL A 1032 -17.04 -21.40 28.77
CA VAL A 1032 -16.73 -22.64 28.04
C VAL A 1032 -15.69 -23.49 28.77
N HIS A 1033 -15.34 -24.65 28.19
CA HIS A 1033 -14.21 -25.50 28.57
C HIS A 1033 -14.21 -25.94 30.05
N GLY A 1034 -15.38 -26.14 30.65
CA GLY A 1034 -15.51 -26.55 32.05
C GLY A 1034 -15.42 -25.40 33.06
N LYS A 1035 -15.29 -24.14 32.61
CA LYS A 1035 -15.30 -22.95 33.48
C LYS A 1035 -16.70 -22.64 34.04
N GLY A 1036 -17.75 -23.24 33.49
CA GLY A 1036 -19.16 -22.99 33.83
C GLY A 1036 -19.70 -21.69 33.23
N SER A 1037 -21.01 -21.62 33.02
CA SER A 1037 -21.71 -20.37 32.68
C SER A 1037 -21.61 -19.34 33.80
N MET A 1038 -21.87 -18.07 33.49
CA MET A 1038 -21.87 -17.00 34.49
C MET A 1038 -22.80 -17.28 35.67
N LEU A 1039 -23.97 -17.89 35.43
CA LEU A 1039 -24.87 -18.26 36.51
C LEU A 1039 -24.32 -19.40 37.38
N ARG A 1040 -23.65 -20.39 36.76
CA ARG A 1040 -23.11 -21.57 37.46
C ARG A 1040 -21.82 -21.31 38.23
N LYS A 1041 -21.14 -20.20 37.96
CA LYS A 1041 -20.04 -19.70 38.80
C LYS A 1041 -20.54 -19.20 40.16
N MET A 1042 -21.79 -18.72 40.23
CA MET A 1042 -22.32 -18.14 41.47
C MET A 1042 -22.65 -19.23 42.51
N PRO A 1043 -22.32 -19.03 43.80
CA PRO A 1043 -22.61 -19.99 44.86
C PRO A 1043 -24.05 -19.88 45.37
N GLY A 1044 -24.48 -20.90 46.11
CA GLY A 1044 -25.76 -20.93 46.81
C GLY A 1044 -26.89 -21.63 46.05
N ASP A 1045 -28.11 -21.47 46.54
CA ASP A 1045 -29.30 -21.96 45.85
C ASP A 1045 -29.62 -21.12 44.61
N ARG A 1046 -30.62 -21.55 43.82
CA ARG A 1046 -30.96 -20.89 42.56
C ARG A 1046 -31.26 -19.40 42.71
N TRP A 1047 -31.95 -19.00 43.78
CA TRP A 1047 -32.29 -17.59 44.00
C TRP A 1047 -31.01 -16.80 44.30
N GLN A 1048 -30.14 -17.35 45.15
CA GLN A 1048 -28.85 -16.73 45.48
C GLN A 1048 -27.91 -16.65 44.27
N GLN A 1049 -27.92 -17.64 43.37
CA GLN A 1049 -27.14 -17.61 42.13
C GLN A 1049 -27.58 -16.45 41.23
N LEU A 1050 -28.89 -16.31 41.01
CA LEU A 1050 -29.45 -15.22 40.21
C LEU A 1050 -29.20 -13.86 40.87
N ALA A 1051 -29.36 -13.75 42.20
CA ALA A 1051 -29.08 -12.52 42.95
C ALA A 1051 -27.60 -12.11 42.85
N ASN A 1052 -26.67 -13.06 43.03
CA ASN A 1052 -25.24 -12.83 42.84
C ASN A 1052 -24.92 -12.34 41.43
N LEU A 1053 -25.49 -12.96 40.39
CA LEU A 1053 -25.27 -12.55 39.01
C LEU A 1053 -25.78 -11.11 38.78
N ARG A 1054 -26.97 -10.76 39.32
CA ARG A 1054 -27.48 -9.38 39.27
C ARG A 1054 -26.55 -8.38 39.97
N ALA A 1055 -26.07 -8.71 41.16
CA ALA A 1055 -25.12 -7.87 41.90
C ALA A 1055 -23.78 -7.72 41.16
N PHE A 1056 -23.30 -8.79 40.54
CA PHE A 1056 -22.08 -8.80 39.75
C PHE A 1056 -22.19 -7.91 38.50
N LEU A 1057 -23.29 -8.02 37.74
CA LEU A 1057 -23.53 -7.17 36.57
C LEU A 1057 -23.64 -5.69 36.97
N ALA A 1058 -24.36 -5.38 38.05
CA ALA A 1058 -24.38 -4.02 38.58
C ALA A 1058 -22.98 -3.56 39.05
N TYR A 1059 -22.16 -4.44 39.64
CA TYR A 1059 -20.79 -4.07 39.95
C TYR A 1059 -19.98 -3.74 38.69
N GLN A 1060 -20.07 -4.56 37.64
CA GLN A 1060 -19.40 -4.34 36.36
C GLN A 1060 -19.80 -3.00 35.72
N TRP A 1061 -21.09 -2.67 35.67
CA TRP A 1061 -21.58 -1.40 35.09
C TRP A 1061 -21.20 -0.17 35.90
N ALA A 1062 -21.01 -0.30 37.22
CA ALA A 1062 -20.59 0.80 38.08
C ALA A 1062 -19.07 0.97 38.17
N HIS A 1063 -18.29 -0.08 37.89
CA HIS A 1063 -16.83 -0.03 37.91
C HIS A 1063 -16.29 0.84 36.75
N PRO A 1064 -15.22 1.63 36.95
CA PRO A 1064 -14.58 2.36 35.86
C PRO A 1064 -14.12 1.44 34.71
N GLY A 1065 -14.44 1.81 33.48
CA GLY A 1065 -14.14 1.07 32.26
C GLY A 1065 -15.38 0.83 31.40
N LYS A 1066 -15.19 0.41 30.14
CA LYS A 1066 -16.30 0.05 29.22
C LYS A 1066 -16.81 -1.36 29.51
N GLN A 1067 -18.03 -1.69 29.12
CA GLN A 1067 -18.65 -2.98 29.47
C GLN A 1067 -18.71 -3.92 28.27
N LEU A 1068 -18.43 -5.20 28.48
CA LEU A 1068 -18.70 -6.26 27.52
C LEU A 1068 -19.26 -7.49 28.25
N ILE A 1069 -20.36 -8.04 27.72
CA ILE A 1069 -20.84 -9.37 28.10
C ILE A 1069 -21.13 -10.22 26.87
N PHE A 1070 -20.84 -11.51 26.97
CA PHE A 1070 -21.16 -12.49 25.94
C PHE A 1070 -22.62 -12.94 26.02
N MET A 1071 -23.18 -13.16 24.83
CA MET A 1071 -24.53 -13.69 24.65
C MET A 1071 -24.83 -14.92 25.53
N GLY A 1072 -26.02 -14.94 26.13
CA GLY A 1072 -26.42 -15.93 27.14
C GLY A 1072 -26.25 -15.42 28.57
N THR A 1073 -25.32 -14.49 28.82
CA THR A 1073 -25.10 -13.90 30.15
C THR A 1073 -26.27 -13.03 30.60
N GLU A 1074 -26.88 -12.29 29.67
CA GLU A 1074 -27.93 -11.29 29.93
C GLU A 1074 -29.24 -11.89 30.44
N PHE A 1075 -29.49 -13.18 30.21
CA PHE A 1075 -30.64 -13.89 30.81
C PHE A 1075 -30.20 -14.99 31.77
N GLY A 1076 -28.91 -15.05 32.11
CA GLY A 1076 -28.35 -16.03 33.03
C GLY A 1076 -28.50 -17.46 32.52
N GLN A 1077 -28.00 -17.74 31.31
CA GLN A 1077 -27.96 -19.10 30.77
C GLN A 1077 -27.32 -20.08 31.77
N GLU A 1078 -27.88 -21.29 31.86
CA GLU A 1078 -27.40 -22.29 32.80
C GLU A 1078 -26.22 -23.10 32.26
N ALA A 1079 -26.32 -23.59 31.03
CA ALA A 1079 -25.27 -24.38 30.41
C ALA A 1079 -24.13 -23.47 29.94
N GLU A 1080 -22.93 -24.05 29.84
CA GLU A 1080 -21.84 -23.43 29.07
C GLU A 1080 -22.29 -23.15 27.63
N TRP A 1081 -21.67 -22.15 27.01
CA TRP A 1081 -21.93 -21.90 25.60
C TRP A 1081 -21.48 -23.10 24.76
N SER A 1082 -22.28 -23.42 23.75
CA SER A 1082 -21.97 -24.44 22.75
C SER A 1082 -22.33 -23.90 21.37
N GLU A 1083 -21.33 -23.74 20.51
CA GLU A 1083 -21.56 -23.28 19.13
C GLU A 1083 -22.55 -24.18 18.37
N GLN A 1084 -22.54 -25.49 18.66
CA GLN A 1084 -23.34 -26.50 17.97
C GLN A 1084 -24.82 -26.50 18.37
N HIS A 1085 -25.13 -26.12 19.62
CA HIS A 1085 -26.48 -26.21 20.17
C HIS A 1085 -27.19 -24.85 20.25
N GLY A 1086 -26.44 -23.76 20.09
CA GLY A 1086 -26.93 -22.41 20.25
C GLY A 1086 -27.30 -22.06 21.70
N LEU A 1087 -27.95 -20.91 21.89
CA LEU A 1087 -28.38 -20.44 23.21
C LEU A 1087 -29.70 -21.07 23.69
N ASP A 1088 -29.83 -21.22 25.01
CA ASP A 1088 -31.02 -21.75 25.70
C ASP A 1088 -32.15 -20.71 25.80
N TRP A 1089 -32.67 -20.23 24.67
CA TRP A 1089 -33.67 -19.14 24.62
C TRP A 1089 -34.94 -19.39 25.45
N TRP A 1090 -35.33 -20.64 25.66
CA TRP A 1090 -36.47 -21.03 26.49
C TRP A 1090 -36.32 -20.58 27.97
N LEU A 1091 -35.10 -20.35 28.44
CA LEU A 1091 -34.85 -19.79 29.77
C LEU A 1091 -35.33 -18.35 29.87
N ALA A 1092 -35.23 -17.55 28.80
CA ALA A 1092 -35.62 -16.14 28.81
C ALA A 1092 -37.13 -15.94 29.03
N ASP A 1093 -37.95 -16.98 28.82
CA ASP A 1093 -39.39 -16.98 29.13
C ASP A 1093 -39.71 -17.30 30.61
N ILE A 1094 -38.72 -17.77 31.37
CA ILE A 1094 -38.87 -18.06 32.80
C ILE A 1094 -38.74 -16.74 33.58
N PRO A 1095 -39.70 -16.37 34.45
CA PRO A 1095 -39.71 -15.06 35.12
C PRO A 1095 -38.41 -14.67 35.83
N ALA A 1096 -37.71 -15.63 36.44
CA ALA A 1096 -36.48 -15.37 37.17
C ALA A 1096 -35.29 -15.01 36.24
N HIS A 1097 -35.20 -15.63 35.06
CA HIS A 1097 -34.20 -15.34 34.04
C HIS A 1097 -34.57 -14.09 33.23
N LYS A 1098 -35.86 -13.92 32.92
CA LYS A 1098 -36.39 -12.66 32.37
C LYS A 1098 -36.06 -11.46 33.27
N GLY A 1099 -36.07 -11.66 34.58
CA GLY A 1099 -35.67 -10.65 35.55
C GLY A 1099 -34.22 -10.17 35.40
N ILE A 1100 -33.28 -11.06 35.03
CA ILE A 1100 -31.90 -10.66 34.70
C ILE A 1100 -31.87 -9.88 33.40
N GLN A 1101 -32.62 -10.34 32.40
CA GLN A 1101 -32.69 -9.66 31.10
C GLN A 1101 -33.25 -8.23 31.22
N LEU A 1102 -34.26 -8.04 32.07
CA LEU A 1102 -34.79 -6.72 32.41
C LEU A 1102 -33.78 -5.88 33.20
N LEU A 1103 -33.02 -6.47 34.13
CA LEU A 1103 -31.95 -5.75 34.81
C LEU A 1103 -30.87 -5.29 33.82
N THR A 1104 -30.41 -6.14 32.90
CA THR A 1104 -29.42 -5.76 31.89
C THR A 1104 -29.92 -4.59 31.05
N LYS A 1105 -31.19 -4.63 30.62
CA LYS A 1105 -31.83 -3.52 29.93
C LYS A 1105 -31.78 -2.23 30.77
N ASP A 1106 -32.22 -2.28 32.01
CA ASP A 1106 -32.32 -1.09 32.85
C ASP A 1106 -30.94 -0.58 33.30
N LEU A 1107 -29.93 -1.46 33.42
CA LEU A 1107 -28.52 -1.10 33.61
C LEU A 1107 -27.97 -0.33 32.40
N ASN A 1108 -28.27 -0.79 31.18
CA ASN A 1108 -27.86 -0.13 29.94
C ASN A 1108 -28.52 1.25 29.79
N GLU A 1109 -29.82 1.37 30.05
CA GLU A 1109 -30.53 2.66 30.04
C GLU A 1109 -29.97 3.62 31.10
N LEU A 1110 -29.69 3.12 32.31
CA LEU A 1110 -29.09 3.92 33.37
C LEU A 1110 -27.67 4.36 33.01
N TYR A 1111 -26.87 3.48 32.40
CA TYR A 1111 -25.52 3.77 31.95
C TYR A 1111 -25.49 4.87 30.88
N ALA A 1112 -26.32 4.73 29.84
CA ALA A 1112 -26.40 5.73 28.77
C ALA A 1112 -26.90 7.10 29.28
N SER A 1113 -27.79 7.13 30.27
CA SER A 1113 -28.37 8.36 30.84
C SER A 1113 -27.60 8.97 32.01
N THR A 1114 -26.47 8.36 32.43
CA THR A 1114 -25.71 8.81 33.61
C THR A 1114 -24.24 9.07 33.25
N PRO A 1115 -23.88 10.33 32.91
CA PRO A 1115 -22.51 10.70 32.52
C PRO A 1115 -21.41 10.25 33.48
N ALA A 1116 -21.70 10.17 34.78
CA ALA A 1116 -20.74 9.74 35.80
C ALA A 1116 -20.23 8.30 35.58
N LEU A 1117 -21.00 7.46 34.88
CA LEU A 1117 -20.64 6.07 34.62
C LEU A 1117 -19.69 5.89 33.42
N TYR A 1118 -19.48 6.90 32.58
CA TYR A 1118 -18.69 6.71 31.34
C TYR A 1118 -17.75 7.87 30.93
N THR A 1119 -18.06 9.12 31.30
CA THR A 1119 -17.32 10.29 30.77
C THR A 1119 -15.89 10.42 31.30
N ARG A 1120 -15.60 9.77 32.43
CA ARG A 1120 -14.32 9.84 33.17
C ARG A 1120 -13.82 8.46 33.59
N ASP A 1121 -14.13 7.42 32.82
CA ASP A 1121 -13.65 6.05 33.08
C ASP A 1121 -12.12 5.96 33.14
N ASN A 1122 -11.46 6.74 32.28
CA ASN A 1122 -10.01 6.71 32.09
C ASN A 1122 -9.27 7.73 32.97
N GLU A 1123 -9.97 8.38 33.91
CA GLU A 1123 -9.41 9.41 34.79
C GLU A 1123 -9.58 9.02 36.27
N PRO A 1124 -8.52 9.12 37.10
CA PRO A 1124 -8.66 8.84 38.54
C PRO A 1124 -9.73 9.68 39.24
N GLY A 1125 -9.98 10.90 38.76
CA GLY A 1125 -11.00 11.80 39.32
C GLY A 1125 -12.45 11.39 39.03
N GLY A 1126 -12.70 10.39 38.18
CA GLY A 1126 -14.02 9.83 37.90
C GLY A 1126 -14.50 8.81 38.95
N PHE A 1127 -13.63 8.42 39.90
CA PHE A 1127 -13.92 7.41 40.90
C PHE A 1127 -13.39 7.81 42.28
N GLN A 1128 -14.13 7.48 43.33
CA GLN A 1128 -13.66 7.65 44.71
C GLN A 1128 -14.26 6.58 45.63
N TRP A 1129 -13.42 5.87 46.38
CA TRP A 1129 -13.91 4.99 47.45
C TRP A 1129 -14.63 5.80 48.54
N ILE A 1130 -15.82 5.33 48.95
CA ILE A 1130 -16.43 5.72 50.23
C ILE A 1130 -15.87 4.76 51.28
N ASN A 1131 -16.12 3.47 51.10
CA ASN A 1131 -15.53 2.40 51.90
C ASN A 1131 -15.33 1.14 51.06
N GLY A 1132 -14.09 0.90 50.64
CA GLY A 1132 -13.66 -0.34 49.98
C GLY A 1132 -13.06 -1.38 50.94
N GLY A 1133 -13.09 -1.13 52.25
CA GLY A 1133 -12.48 -1.97 53.28
C GLY A 1133 -13.47 -2.72 54.16
N ASP A 1134 -14.78 -2.64 53.89
CA ASP A 1134 -15.85 -3.25 54.70
C ASP A 1134 -16.00 -4.76 54.45
N ALA A 1135 -14.88 -5.47 54.58
CA ALA A 1135 -14.76 -6.90 54.34
C ALA A 1135 -15.64 -7.73 55.28
N ASP A 1136 -15.78 -7.32 56.54
CA ASP A 1136 -16.60 -8.04 57.54
C ASP A 1136 -18.08 -8.08 57.15
N ARG A 1137 -18.56 -7.11 56.37
CA ARG A 1137 -19.94 -7.07 55.85
C ARG A 1137 -20.05 -7.44 54.37
N ASN A 1138 -18.92 -7.68 53.70
CA ASN A 1138 -18.80 -7.86 52.24
C ASN A 1138 -19.45 -6.71 51.44
N VAL A 1139 -19.26 -5.47 51.90
CA VAL A 1139 -19.83 -4.29 51.23
C VAL A 1139 -18.74 -3.49 50.53
N LEU A 1140 -19.00 -3.11 49.28
CA LEU A 1140 -18.23 -2.12 48.54
C LEU A 1140 -19.08 -0.86 48.39
N SER A 1141 -18.54 0.30 48.72
CA SER A 1141 -19.22 1.58 48.47
C SER A 1141 -18.26 2.61 47.87
N PHE A 1142 -18.69 3.26 46.80
CA PHE A 1142 -17.89 4.23 46.06
C PHE A 1142 -18.74 5.25 45.31
N LEU A 1143 -18.09 6.30 44.86
CA LEU A 1143 -18.62 7.37 44.04
C LEU A 1143 -18.12 7.26 42.61
N ARG A 1144 -19.00 7.59 41.68
CA ARG A 1144 -18.68 7.91 40.30
C ARG A 1144 -18.98 9.39 40.05
N TRP A 1145 -18.11 10.06 39.32
CA TRP A 1145 -18.22 11.50 39.03
C TRP A 1145 -18.21 11.75 37.53
N ASP A 1146 -19.09 12.64 37.06
CA ASP A 1146 -19.00 13.18 35.71
C ASP A 1146 -18.04 14.37 35.61
N LYS A 1147 -17.99 15.02 34.44
CA LYS A 1147 -17.14 16.20 34.18
C LYS A 1147 -17.70 17.47 34.81
N GLU A 1148 -19.01 17.52 35.06
CA GLU A 1148 -19.74 18.62 35.68
C GLU A 1148 -19.69 18.57 37.22
N GLY A 1149 -19.22 17.46 37.79
CA GLY A 1149 -19.13 17.25 39.23
C GLY A 1149 -20.40 16.70 39.86
N ASN A 1150 -21.29 16.06 39.10
CA ASN A 1150 -22.46 15.37 39.65
C ASN A 1150 -22.07 13.95 40.13
N PRO A 1151 -22.42 13.56 41.37
CA PRO A 1151 -22.11 12.25 41.91
C PRO A 1151 -23.17 11.19 41.60
N LEU A 1152 -22.71 9.94 41.43
CA LEU A 1152 -23.49 8.73 41.61
C LEU A 1152 -22.86 7.92 42.75
N VAL A 1153 -23.64 7.62 43.79
CA VAL A 1153 -23.21 6.76 44.90
C VAL A 1153 -23.60 5.32 44.59
N CYS A 1154 -22.64 4.41 44.60
CA CYS A 1154 -22.86 2.98 44.35
C CYS A 1154 -22.53 2.19 45.62
N ALA A 1155 -23.44 1.33 46.07
CA ALA A 1155 -23.22 0.40 47.17
C ALA A 1155 -23.58 -1.02 46.75
N ILE A 1156 -22.64 -1.96 46.87
CA ILE A 1156 -22.82 -3.37 46.52
C ILE A 1156 -22.63 -4.22 47.78
N ASN A 1157 -23.66 -4.98 48.13
CA ASN A 1157 -23.63 -5.95 49.22
C ASN A 1157 -23.48 -7.36 48.67
N PHE A 1158 -22.28 -7.93 48.81
CA PHE A 1158 -21.97 -9.30 48.42
C PHE A 1158 -22.21 -10.32 49.55
N SER A 1159 -22.86 -9.94 50.64
CA SER A 1159 -23.25 -10.89 51.69
C SER A 1159 -24.63 -11.52 51.41
N GLY A 1160 -24.84 -12.72 51.95
CA GLY A 1160 -26.12 -13.43 51.84
C GLY A 1160 -27.28 -12.83 52.66
N ALA A 1161 -27.04 -11.75 53.40
CA ALA A 1161 -28.03 -11.13 54.29
C ALA A 1161 -28.19 -9.62 53.99
N PRO A 1162 -29.39 -9.05 54.20
CA PRO A 1162 -29.56 -7.60 54.11
C PRO A 1162 -28.83 -6.89 55.25
N HIS A 1163 -28.33 -5.69 54.96
CA HIS A 1163 -27.84 -4.77 55.99
C HIS A 1163 -28.85 -3.64 56.19
N ALA A 1164 -29.67 -3.76 57.24
CA ALA A 1164 -30.65 -2.73 57.60
C ALA A 1164 -30.00 -1.55 58.31
N ALA A 1165 -30.50 -0.34 58.04
CA ALA A 1165 -29.98 0.90 58.61
C ALA A 1165 -28.45 1.05 58.48
N TYR A 1166 -27.90 0.62 57.33
CA TYR A 1166 -26.51 0.82 56.97
C TYR A 1166 -26.24 2.31 56.81
N THR A 1167 -25.22 2.80 57.51
CA THR A 1167 -24.79 4.19 57.48
C THR A 1167 -23.80 4.37 56.34
N LEU A 1168 -24.21 5.07 55.28
CA LEU A 1168 -23.44 5.28 54.06
C LEU A 1168 -22.98 6.75 53.97
N GLY A 1169 -21.67 6.98 53.86
CA GLY A 1169 -21.13 8.32 53.60
C GLY A 1169 -21.50 8.83 52.20
N VAL A 1170 -21.91 10.09 52.07
CA VAL A 1170 -22.29 10.74 50.80
C VAL A 1170 -21.74 12.17 50.69
N PRO A 1171 -21.46 12.67 49.48
CA PRO A 1171 -20.77 13.94 49.27
C PRO A 1171 -21.60 15.18 49.62
N GLU A 1172 -22.93 15.04 49.70
CA GLU A 1172 -23.84 16.16 49.93
C GLU A 1172 -25.00 15.76 50.84
N ALA A 1173 -25.39 16.67 51.73
CA ALA A 1173 -26.61 16.55 52.51
C ALA A 1173 -27.84 16.87 51.65
N GLY A 1174 -29.04 16.47 52.11
CA GLY A 1174 -30.28 16.72 51.38
C GLY A 1174 -30.87 15.45 50.77
N PRO A 1175 -31.77 15.58 49.78
CA PRO A 1175 -32.51 14.45 49.24
C PRO A 1175 -31.64 13.60 48.30
N TRP A 1176 -31.80 12.29 48.39
CA TRP A 1176 -31.19 11.27 47.54
C TRP A 1176 -32.26 10.27 47.09
N ILE A 1177 -32.15 9.82 45.85
CA ILE A 1177 -33.10 8.90 45.21
C ILE A 1177 -32.37 7.60 44.89
N GLU A 1178 -32.93 6.47 45.30
CA GLU A 1178 -32.49 5.15 44.85
C GLU A 1178 -32.91 4.97 43.38
N VAL A 1179 -31.94 4.99 42.47
CA VAL A 1179 -32.17 4.90 41.02
C VAL A 1179 -31.99 3.49 40.46
N LEU A 1180 -31.33 2.61 41.22
CA LEU A 1180 -31.21 1.20 40.94
C LEU A 1180 -31.27 0.44 42.26
N ASN A 1181 -32.01 -0.67 42.27
CA ASN A 1181 -31.91 -1.70 43.31
C ASN A 1181 -32.09 -3.07 42.65
N THR A 1182 -31.03 -3.87 42.63
CA THR A 1182 -31.02 -5.16 41.93
C THR A 1182 -31.86 -6.24 42.62
N ASP A 1183 -32.40 -5.97 43.81
CA ASP A 1183 -33.28 -6.86 44.57
C ASP A 1183 -34.78 -6.51 44.39
N ALA A 1184 -35.10 -5.60 43.47
CA ALA A 1184 -36.48 -5.36 43.06
C ALA A 1184 -37.13 -6.66 42.56
N THR A 1185 -38.42 -6.84 42.89
CA THR A 1185 -39.18 -8.05 42.53
C THR A 1185 -39.37 -8.19 41.01
N SER A 1186 -39.31 -7.08 40.26
CA SER A 1186 -39.29 -7.07 38.79
C SER A 1186 -38.07 -7.80 38.22
N TYR A 1187 -36.95 -7.80 38.93
CA TYR A 1187 -35.73 -8.53 38.55
C TYR A 1187 -35.63 -9.92 39.18
N GLY A 1188 -36.67 -10.36 39.91
CA GLY A 1188 -36.68 -11.63 40.65
C GLY A 1188 -35.98 -11.58 42.02
N GLY A 1189 -35.78 -10.37 42.57
CA GLY A 1189 -35.26 -10.19 43.93
C GLY A 1189 -36.30 -10.40 45.03
N SER A 1190 -35.85 -10.26 46.28
CA SER A 1190 -36.66 -10.46 47.49
C SER A 1190 -37.52 -9.25 47.88
N GLY A 1191 -37.27 -8.09 47.27
CA GLY A 1191 -38.01 -6.85 47.53
C GLY A 1191 -37.48 -6.06 48.73
N VAL A 1192 -36.21 -6.24 49.11
CA VAL A 1192 -35.55 -5.39 50.11
C VAL A 1192 -35.15 -4.06 49.44
N LEU A 1193 -36.04 -3.08 49.56
CA LEU A 1193 -35.94 -1.78 48.89
C LEU A 1193 -35.84 -0.63 49.89
N ASN A 1194 -35.37 0.51 49.42
CA ASN A 1194 -35.48 1.77 50.15
C ASN A 1194 -36.78 2.48 49.74
N SER A 1195 -37.58 2.96 50.69
CA SER A 1195 -38.88 3.59 50.41
C SER A 1195 -38.80 5.11 50.51
N GLY A 1196 -39.29 5.81 49.48
CA GLY A 1196 -39.40 7.27 49.48
C GLY A 1196 -38.08 8.00 49.19
N GLU A 1197 -38.10 9.32 49.36
CA GLU A 1197 -36.90 10.15 49.27
C GLU A 1197 -36.02 9.95 50.50
N LEU A 1198 -34.79 9.51 50.30
CA LEU A 1198 -33.82 9.30 51.37
C LEU A 1198 -33.14 10.62 51.68
N LYS A 1199 -33.03 11.01 52.95
CA LYS A 1199 -32.47 12.32 53.33
C LYS A 1199 -31.12 12.15 54.04
N ALA A 1200 -30.07 12.67 53.43
CA ALA A 1200 -28.74 12.74 54.02
C ALA A 1200 -28.65 13.88 55.04
N THR A 1201 -27.96 13.64 56.16
CA THR A 1201 -27.67 14.61 57.23
C THR A 1201 -26.20 15.01 57.23
N GLU A 1202 -25.87 16.20 57.74
CA GLU A 1202 -24.49 16.72 57.86
C GLU A 1202 -23.66 16.06 58.99
N GLU A 1203 -23.97 14.81 59.32
CA GLU A 1203 -23.23 14.00 60.26
C GLU A 1203 -22.27 13.08 59.50
N GLY A 1204 -21.23 13.66 58.87
CA GLY A 1204 -20.33 12.95 57.95
C GLY A 1204 -19.77 11.61 58.46
N GLN A 1205 -19.57 10.67 57.53
CA GLN A 1205 -19.14 9.27 57.77
C GLN A 1205 -18.18 8.85 56.65
N ASP A 1206 -17.25 7.91 56.92
CA ASP A 1206 -16.37 7.30 55.92
C ASP A 1206 -15.61 8.31 55.02
N GLY A 1207 -15.20 9.44 55.61
CA GLY A 1207 -14.48 10.50 54.90
C GLY A 1207 -15.35 11.39 54.02
N GLN A 1208 -16.67 11.21 54.04
CA GLN A 1208 -17.65 12.05 53.34
C GLN A 1208 -18.30 13.08 54.29
N PRO A 1209 -18.72 14.25 53.81
CA PRO A 1209 -19.26 15.33 54.65
C PRO A 1209 -20.69 15.09 55.14
N ALA A 1210 -21.44 14.21 54.49
CA ALA A 1210 -22.82 13.87 54.86
C ALA A 1210 -23.01 12.35 54.91
N THR A 1211 -24.15 11.93 55.46
CA THR A 1211 -24.46 10.53 55.72
C THR A 1211 -25.90 10.20 55.39
N LEU A 1212 -26.10 9.05 54.74
CA LEU A 1212 -27.38 8.49 54.32
C LEU A 1212 -27.62 7.17 55.05
N SER A 1213 -28.76 7.01 55.73
CA SER A 1213 -29.15 5.71 56.30
C SER A 1213 -29.96 4.93 55.28
N VAL A 1214 -29.46 3.77 54.85
CA VAL A 1214 -30.06 2.95 53.79
C VAL A 1214 -30.20 1.50 54.24
N THR A 1215 -31.08 0.76 53.58
CA THR A 1215 -31.09 -0.70 53.65
C THR A 1215 -30.41 -1.24 52.40
N LEU A 1216 -29.33 -2.01 52.57
CA LEU A 1216 -28.67 -2.69 51.46
C LEU A 1216 -29.25 -4.10 51.28
N PRO A 1217 -29.72 -4.46 50.07
CA PRO A 1217 -30.31 -5.77 49.82
C PRO A 1217 -29.28 -6.91 49.95
N PRO A 1218 -29.71 -8.16 50.24
CA PRO A 1218 -28.81 -9.31 50.23
C PRO A 1218 -28.36 -9.63 48.79
N LEU A 1219 -27.07 -9.90 48.58
CA LEU A 1219 -26.50 -10.23 47.27
C LEU A 1219 -27.01 -9.28 46.18
N GLY A 1220 -26.90 -7.97 46.43
CA GLY A 1220 -27.51 -6.95 45.58
C GLY A 1220 -26.74 -5.64 45.60
N ALA A 1221 -27.06 -4.78 44.64
CA ALA A 1221 -26.51 -3.44 44.51
C ALA A 1221 -27.63 -2.40 44.55
N ALA A 1222 -27.31 -1.24 45.14
CA ALA A 1222 -28.17 -0.07 45.16
C ALA A 1222 -27.37 1.17 44.73
N TYR A 1223 -27.92 1.98 43.84
CA TYR A 1223 -27.31 3.25 43.41
C TYR A 1223 -28.19 4.43 43.81
N PHE A 1224 -27.55 5.53 44.17
CA PHE A 1224 -28.22 6.75 44.63
C PHE A 1224 -27.73 7.97 43.86
N LYS A 1225 -28.67 8.81 43.43
CA LYS A 1225 -28.42 10.14 42.85
C LYS A 1225 -28.94 11.22 43.77
N LEU A 1226 -28.31 12.40 43.72
CA LEU A 1226 -28.82 13.58 44.40
C LEU A 1226 -30.21 13.94 43.84
N GLY A 1227 -31.18 14.11 44.72
CA GLY A 1227 -32.54 14.54 44.36
C GLY A 1227 -32.55 16.02 44.01
N THR A 1228 -33.40 16.43 43.06
CA THR A 1228 -33.63 17.85 42.83
C THR A 1228 -34.42 18.41 44.02
N SER A 1229 -33.82 19.36 44.75
CA SER A 1229 -34.53 20.11 45.78
C SER A 1229 -35.73 20.79 45.11
N THR A 1230 -36.94 20.35 45.44
CA THR A 1230 -38.13 21.13 45.12
C THR A 1230 -38.02 22.41 45.93
N ALA A 1231 -37.66 23.51 45.27
CA ALA A 1231 -37.77 24.84 45.86
C ALA A 1231 -39.25 25.03 46.25
N GLY A 1232 -39.50 24.93 47.55
CA GLY A 1232 -40.82 25.18 48.16
C GLY A 1232 -41.22 26.64 48.10
#